data_AF-W0HZ64-F1
#
_entry.id   AF-W0HZ64-F1
#
_cell.length_a   1.000
_cell.length_b   1.000
_cell.length_c   1.000
_cell.angle_alpha   90.00
_cell.angle_beta   90.00
_cell.angle_gamma   90.00
#
_symmetry.space_group_name_H-M   'P 1'
#
loop_
_entity.id
_entity.type
_entity.pdbx_description
1 polymer ?
#
loop_
_entity_poly.entity_id
_entity_poly.type
_entity_poly.pdbx_seq_one_letter_code
_entity_poly.pdbx_strand_id
1 'polypeptide(L)'
;MISNVCNLEGFHRKLILMRAYDMAMLIKSETYSSIYRTISDARINHIKTAKTKADATAMGLWDKIKDWFCGTRKAEALSHLYDLIHHDDTSEPQKVLQKIKAFHHLSTMAGKAYQDNFQAVITENPNGSWNIAFTIAEILQTTCSLGKILNGEVTPANITAGEQQTGNLAYGKPGHLNGLFFADLQVFLAQQNIAHPGTTLHNSAMVRLANLARFKVNAVIECATFTQIAHAIPPKTPDTAILVLQDTPSGHPIFTFADKHQLHHSAQMRQNAAKAAAYLHGLAEIKGYVTSHPEVDLADDVLTAGNIKTVSSHLLTNLIEKYRKAPPTTINLEETYKTPTEVSFLWMGFLRHAAGQLTYNLRLLVKQLLYQHQERYLHHKELTLRSTRASLINDSRILRHAGLAALADKAATKRKGGTPCLLDQLPKSEAGLHATRLHDNIYGRVFDTNWIAQLVVNPPAEVVAAMTTIARYYSSYLEHLLPDQQQTVLKKLHNQIVQDRRFWFKTFPAMEHLSHPAFAWPAYVEEVQKILRSEIKTGEHCIAIPYLTVKLFNATNDLPIAEHKPWQIMTNLSYRWYIKPRTGRTVEDRACAEANVLPTPAAGITLRYQPPAVSDAEKMTAERRPCNHYRIPASRLLAKYPAVKTALRHGLPYSGGVSGSTGIMLSVIKELIKKKENIDLRMGLLGTIMFMNYDGGHSIHEALWVANLKGIKVGNANDNKSHLNGFISDYEAFRALYQGTECGKALDNALAIAWEKTNGYLTANSVYYQTIVPPQKKKQGG
;
A
#
# COMPACT_ATOMS: atom_id res chain seq x y z
N MET A 1 -17.74 50.03 2.05
CA MET A 1 -17.15 51.24 1.42
C MET A 1 -15.65 51.16 1.72
N ILE A 2 -14.70 50.97 0.79
CA ILE A 2 -14.44 51.70 -0.48
C ILE A 2 -14.23 53.20 -0.16
N SER A 3 -13.12 53.90 -0.44
CA SER A 3 -11.82 53.65 -1.13
C SER A 3 -10.78 54.68 -0.58
N ASN A 4 -9.45 54.51 -0.59
CA ASN A 4 -8.48 54.95 -1.63
C ASN A 4 -7.06 54.66 -1.05
N VAL A 5 -6.04 54.11 -1.73
CA VAL A 5 -5.37 54.38 -3.03
C VAL A 5 -4.20 55.40 -2.94
N CYS A 6 -2.99 54.84 -3.00
CA CYS A 6 -1.69 55.31 -3.54
C CYS A 6 -1.16 56.74 -3.28
N ASN A 7 0.12 56.82 -2.88
CA ASN A 7 1.14 57.29 -3.83
C ASN A 7 2.56 56.73 -3.55
N LEU A 8 3.44 56.80 -4.56
CA LEU A 8 4.74 56.11 -4.64
C LEU A 8 5.85 57.11 -5.08
N GLU A 9 7.11 56.68 -4.93
CA GLU A 9 8.34 57.26 -5.52
C GLU A 9 8.92 58.58 -4.97
N GLY A 10 10.15 58.48 -4.46
CA GLY A 10 11.10 59.58 -4.31
C GLY A 10 12.44 59.25 -5.00
N PHE A 11 12.75 59.97 -6.08
CA PHE A 11 14.03 59.91 -6.82
C PHE A 11 15.22 60.27 -5.89
N HIS A 12 16.41 59.65 -5.87
CA HIS A 12 17.40 59.25 -6.89
C HIS A 12 18.39 60.37 -7.33
N ARG A 13 19.70 60.16 -7.05
CA ARG A 13 20.94 60.84 -7.56
C ARG A 13 21.32 62.19 -6.86
N LYS A 14 22.59 62.66 -6.81
CA LYS A 14 23.85 62.32 -7.53
C LYS A 14 25.13 62.89 -6.85
N LEU A 15 26.29 62.24 -7.03
CA LEU A 15 27.73 62.69 -7.10
C LEU A 15 28.66 61.68 -6.36
N ILE A 16 29.68 60.99 -6.88
CA ILE A 16 30.56 61.00 -8.08
C ILE A 16 31.91 61.76 -7.94
N LEU A 17 33.01 61.02 -8.25
CA LEU A 17 34.47 61.36 -8.37
C LEU A 17 35.30 61.32 -7.05
N MET A 18 36.58 60.88 -7.01
CA MET A 18 37.41 60.05 -7.92
C MET A 18 38.76 59.59 -7.30
N ARG A 19 39.19 58.32 -7.48
CA ARG A 19 40.51 57.85 -8.02
C ARG A 19 40.80 56.37 -7.70
N ALA A 20 41.50 55.70 -8.61
CA ALA A 20 41.87 54.28 -8.54
C ALA A 20 43.37 54.09 -8.26
N TYR A 21 43.71 52.95 -7.64
CA TYR A 21 44.95 52.20 -7.88
C TYR A 21 44.68 50.71 -7.57
N ASP A 22 45.46 49.82 -8.19
CA ASP A 22 45.10 48.42 -8.37
C ASP A 22 45.07 47.55 -7.11
N MET A 23 44.02 46.71 -7.01
CA MET A 23 44.14 45.37 -6.44
C MET A 23 43.45 44.37 -7.37
N ALA A 24 44.25 43.57 -8.08
CA ALA A 24 43.77 42.44 -8.84
C ALA A 24 43.26 41.33 -7.90
N MET A 25 41.96 41.34 -7.58
CA MET A 25 41.34 40.28 -6.77
C MET A 25 41.18 39.01 -7.62
N LEU A 26 42.23 38.18 -7.60
CA LEU A 26 42.29 36.94 -8.37
C LEU A 26 41.41 35.85 -7.71
N ILE A 27 40.11 35.86 -8.01
CA ILE A 27 39.19 34.78 -7.59
C ILE A 27 39.53 33.52 -8.37
N LYS A 28 40.42 32.69 -7.82
CA LYS A 28 40.56 31.29 -8.26
C LYS A 28 39.27 30.56 -7.90
N SER A 29 38.52 30.13 -8.91
CA SER A 29 37.49 29.13 -8.71
C SER A 29 38.16 27.80 -8.37
N GLU A 30 38.07 27.37 -7.11
CA GLU A 30 38.30 25.96 -6.80
C GLU A 30 37.28 25.11 -7.56
N THR A 31 37.77 24.11 -8.27
CA THR A 31 37.00 23.21 -9.12
C THR A 31 36.13 22.27 -8.28
N TYR A 32 34.96 22.77 -7.87
CA TYR A 32 33.85 21.92 -7.44
C TYR A 32 33.39 21.03 -8.62
N SER A 33 33.87 19.79 -8.66
CA SER A 33 33.31 18.77 -9.54
C SER A 33 31.86 18.46 -9.15
N SER A 34 30.99 18.39 -10.16
CA SER A 34 29.58 18.00 -10.08
C SER A 34 28.70 18.77 -9.08
N ILE A 35 28.58 20.09 -9.28
CA ILE A 35 27.24 20.70 -9.13
C ILE A 35 26.37 20.12 -10.26
N TYR A 36 25.23 19.51 -9.93
CA TYR A 36 24.29 18.96 -10.90
C TYR A 36 23.84 20.05 -11.90
N ARG A 37 24.24 19.94 -13.17
CA ARG A 37 23.81 20.88 -14.23
C ARG A 37 22.32 20.68 -14.53
N THR A 38 21.50 21.66 -14.17
CA THR A 38 20.07 21.73 -14.55
C THR A 38 19.85 22.08 -16.03
N ILE A 39 20.89 22.53 -16.72
CA ILE A 39 20.87 22.95 -18.13
C ILE A 39 21.78 22.02 -18.93
N SER A 40 21.24 21.40 -19.99
CA SER A 40 21.99 20.49 -20.86
C SER A 40 22.94 21.24 -21.79
N ASP A 41 24.03 20.57 -22.19
CA ASP A 41 25.02 21.15 -23.11
C ASP A 41 24.40 21.47 -24.49
N ALA A 42 23.42 20.68 -24.93
CA ALA A 42 22.61 20.98 -26.12
C ALA A 42 21.85 22.30 -25.99
N ARG A 43 21.29 22.61 -24.80
CA ARG A 43 20.59 23.89 -24.55
C ARG A 43 21.57 25.06 -24.46
N ILE A 44 22.75 24.84 -23.89
CA ILE A 44 23.83 25.84 -23.86
C ILE A 44 24.28 26.16 -25.29
N ASN A 45 24.44 25.15 -26.15
CA ASN A 45 24.80 25.35 -27.55
C ASN A 45 23.70 26.06 -28.35
N HIS A 46 22.42 25.66 -28.18
CA HIS A 46 21.29 26.37 -28.80
C HIS A 46 21.25 27.86 -28.45
N ILE A 47 21.46 28.21 -27.18
CA ILE A 47 21.52 29.61 -26.72
C ILE A 47 22.72 30.36 -27.34
N LYS A 48 23.87 29.70 -27.54
CA LYS A 48 25.04 30.30 -28.21
C LYS A 48 24.85 30.53 -29.71
N THR A 49 24.03 29.71 -30.38
CA THR A 49 23.82 29.77 -31.84
C THR A 49 22.54 30.51 -32.25
N ALA A 50 21.68 30.86 -31.30
CA ALA A 50 20.42 31.58 -31.55
C ALA A 50 20.67 33.02 -32.03
N LYS A 51 20.07 33.39 -33.17
CA LYS A 51 20.22 34.72 -33.79
C LYS A 51 19.32 35.78 -33.16
N THR A 52 18.25 35.37 -32.49
CA THR A 52 17.31 36.29 -31.82
C THR A 52 17.08 35.88 -30.36
N LYS A 53 16.65 36.84 -29.53
CA LYS A 53 16.24 36.56 -28.16
C LYS A 53 15.04 35.59 -28.12
N ALA A 54 14.13 35.68 -29.09
CA ALA A 54 13.01 34.75 -29.24
C ALA A 54 13.54 33.32 -29.43
N ASP A 55 14.42 33.08 -30.40
CA ASP A 55 15.04 31.76 -30.63
C ASP A 55 15.81 31.24 -29.41
N ALA A 56 16.57 32.09 -28.74
CA ALA A 56 17.34 31.72 -27.54
C ALA A 56 16.42 31.30 -26.38
N THR A 57 15.22 31.91 -26.28
CA THR A 57 14.20 31.56 -25.27
C THR A 57 13.26 30.46 -25.71
N ALA A 58 13.12 30.16 -27.01
CA ALA A 58 12.19 29.17 -27.53
C ALA A 58 12.42 27.80 -26.88
N MET A 59 11.41 27.25 -26.23
CA MET A 59 11.45 25.94 -25.58
C MET A 59 10.88 24.89 -26.53
N GLY A 60 11.61 23.80 -26.76
CA GLY A 60 11.08 22.64 -27.48
C GLY A 60 9.88 22.04 -26.75
N LEU A 61 9.04 21.28 -27.46
CA LEU A 61 7.84 20.67 -26.88
C LEU A 61 8.14 19.88 -25.59
N TRP A 62 9.18 19.05 -25.62
CA TRP A 62 9.68 18.35 -24.43
C TRP A 62 10.10 19.31 -23.31
N ASP A 63 10.80 20.41 -23.60
CA ASP A 63 11.23 21.36 -22.56
C ASP A 63 10.06 22.04 -21.83
N LYS A 64 8.91 22.19 -22.48
CA LYS A 64 7.68 22.76 -21.88
C LYS A 64 6.93 21.79 -20.97
N ILE A 65 7.09 20.48 -21.18
CA ILE A 65 6.35 19.43 -20.45
C ILE A 65 7.23 18.51 -19.59
N LYS A 66 8.56 18.54 -19.72
CA LYS A 66 9.50 17.63 -19.02
C LYS A 66 9.32 17.60 -17.51
N ASP A 67 8.97 18.73 -16.90
CA ASP A 67 8.79 18.83 -15.44
C ASP A 67 7.55 18.05 -14.96
N TRP A 68 6.61 17.76 -15.87
CA TRP A 68 5.46 16.90 -15.63
C TRP A 68 5.88 15.43 -15.53
N PHE A 69 7.00 15.04 -16.15
CA PHE A 69 7.55 13.68 -16.20
C PHE A 69 8.66 13.42 -15.16
N CYS A 70 8.80 14.29 -14.15
CA CYS A 70 9.76 14.13 -13.06
C CYS A 70 9.60 12.77 -12.34
N GLY A 71 10.55 11.85 -12.57
CA GLY A 71 10.59 10.52 -11.97
C GLY A 71 10.28 9.35 -12.91
N THR A 72 10.00 9.59 -14.20
CA THR A 72 9.80 8.53 -15.21
C THR A 72 11.00 8.37 -16.15
N ARG A 73 10.98 7.32 -16.98
CA ARG A 73 12.01 7.07 -17.99
C ARG A 73 11.88 8.07 -19.14
N LYS A 74 12.74 9.09 -19.16
CA LYS A 74 12.79 10.14 -20.21
C LYS A 74 12.72 9.58 -21.64
N ALA A 75 13.43 8.48 -21.93
CA ALA A 75 13.46 7.90 -23.28
C ALA A 75 12.09 7.35 -23.73
N GLU A 76 11.33 6.77 -22.81
CA GLU A 76 10.00 6.18 -23.03
C GLU A 76 8.94 7.28 -23.23
N ALA A 77 8.99 8.35 -22.43
CA ALA A 77 8.13 9.52 -22.61
C ALA A 77 8.41 10.26 -23.95
N LEU A 78 9.69 10.31 -24.38
CA LEU A 78 10.06 10.82 -25.69
C LEU A 78 9.60 9.91 -26.84
N SER A 79 9.56 8.59 -26.65
CA SER A 79 9.01 7.64 -27.64
C SER A 79 7.52 7.89 -27.84
N HIS A 80 6.72 7.92 -26.78
CA HIS A 80 5.28 8.16 -26.91
C HIS A 80 4.94 9.58 -27.41
N LEU A 81 5.78 10.57 -27.09
CA LEU A 81 5.67 11.89 -27.69
C LEU A 81 6.00 11.88 -29.19
N TYR A 82 6.96 11.05 -29.61
CA TYR A 82 7.29 10.86 -31.03
C TYR A 82 6.13 10.19 -31.78
N ASP A 83 5.61 9.07 -31.27
CA ASP A 83 4.49 8.30 -31.84
C ASP A 83 3.21 9.15 -31.98
N LEU A 84 2.96 10.04 -31.01
CA LEU A 84 1.83 10.97 -31.05
C LEU A 84 1.93 12.02 -32.17
N ILE A 85 3.15 12.37 -32.59
CA ILE A 85 3.42 13.50 -33.50
C ILE A 85 3.76 13.05 -34.93
N HIS A 86 4.49 11.94 -35.08
CA HIS A 86 5.12 11.55 -36.36
C HIS A 86 4.34 10.46 -37.13
N HIS A 87 3.20 10.03 -36.62
CA HIS A 87 2.20 9.36 -37.44
C HIS A 87 1.32 10.44 -38.09
N ASP A 88 1.33 10.53 -39.43
CA ASP A 88 0.52 11.52 -40.17
C ASP A 88 -1.00 11.30 -39.99
N ASP A 89 -1.81 12.21 -40.56
CA ASP A 89 -3.29 12.15 -40.62
C ASP A 89 -3.82 11.03 -41.53
N THR A 90 -3.28 9.82 -41.36
CA THR A 90 -3.73 8.59 -42.01
C THR A 90 -4.98 8.04 -41.32
N SER A 91 -5.98 7.64 -42.10
CA SER A 91 -7.22 6.99 -41.63
C SER A 91 -7.06 5.48 -41.38
N GLU A 92 -5.82 4.99 -41.26
CA GLU A 92 -5.52 3.58 -41.01
C GLU A 92 -5.79 3.22 -39.54
N PRO A 93 -6.71 2.28 -39.24
CA PRO A 93 -7.13 1.99 -37.86
C PRO A 93 -5.99 1.62 -36.91
N GLN A 94 -4.94 0.96 -37.40
CA GLN A 94 -3.78 0.57 -36.58
C GLN A 94 -2.94 1.79 -36.16
N LYS A 95 -2.71 2.76 -37.05
CA LYS A 95 -1.97 4.00 -36.76
C LYS A 95 -2.77 4.92 -35.84
N VAL A 96 -4.09 5.00 -36.05
CA VAL A 96 -5.02 5.68 -35.12
C VAL A 96 -4.96 5.06 -33.72
N LEU A 97 -5.00 3.73 -33.62
CA LEU A 97 -4.90 3.04 -32.33
C LEU A 97 -3.52 3.23 -31.66
N GLN A 98 -2.43 3.28 -32.44
CA GLN A 98 -1.10 3.63 -31.94
C GLN A 98 -1.06 5.06 -31.39
N LYS A 99 -1.62 6.06 -32.09
CA LYS A 99 -1.77 7.44 -31.57
C LYS A 99 -2.56 7.49 -30.25
N ILE A 100 -3.70 6.79 -30.16
CA ILE A 100 -4.51 6.72 -28.93
C ILE A 100 -3.70 6.10 -27.77
N LYS A 101 -3.01 4.98 -28.02
CA LYS A 101 -2.15 4.31 -27.03
C LYS A 101 -1.00 5.20 -26.59
N ALA A 102 -0.30 5.85 -27.53
CA ALA A 102 0.79 6.78 -27.25
C ALA A 102 0.32 7.98 -26.41
N PHE A 103 -0.81 8.61 -26.76
CA PHE A 103 -1.40 9.69 -25.97
C PHE A 103 -1.72 9.25 -24.53
N HIS A 104 -2.29 8.06 -24.35
CA HIS A 104 -2.61 7.52 -23.03
C HIS A 104 -1.38 7.13 -22.21
N HIS A 105 -0.35 6.55 -22.83
CA HIS A 105 0.91 6.25 -22.14
C HIS A 105 1.60 7.55 -21.74
N LEU A 106 1.62 8.55 -22.62
CA LEU A 106 2.16 9.87 -22.31
C LEU A 106 1.40 10.59 -21.18
N SER A 107 0.06 10.50 -21.13
CA SER A 107 -0.73 11.08 -20.04
C SER A 107 -0.56 10.32 -18.71
N THR A 108 -0.50 8.99 -18.72
CA THR A 108 -0.28 8.19 -17.51
C THR A 108 1.14 8.33 -16.96
N MET A 109 2.15 8.53 -17.82
CA MET A 109 3.52 8.88 -17.44
C MET A 109 3.65 10.31 -16.88
N ALA A 110 2.75 11.24 -17.24
CA ALA A 110 2.73 12.56 -16.62
C ALA A 110 2.28 12.45 -15.16
N GLY A 111 2.98 13.15 -14.27
CA GLY A 111 2.65 13.18 -12.85
C GLY A 111 1.24 13.72 -12.63
N LYS A 112 0.44 13.01 -11.83
CA LYS A 112 -1.01 13.24 -11.55
C LYS A 112 -1.53 14.68 -11.43
N ALA A 113 -0.71 15.69 -11.14
CA ALA A 113 -1.11 17.10 -11.15
C ALA A 113 -1.19 17.74 -12.56
N TYR A 114 -0.70 17.03 -13.58
CA TYR A 114 -0.62 17.48 -14.97
C TYR A 114 -1.40 16.56 -15.93
N GLN A 115 -2.10 15.55 -15.41
CA GLN A 115 -2.89 14.63 -16.23
C GLN A 115 -4.13 15.32 -16.82
N ASP A 116 -4.71 16.28 -16.09
CA ASP A 116 -5.83 17.12 -16.55
C ASP A 116 -5.46 18.04 -17.74
N ASN A 117 -4.16 18.20 -18.02
CA ASN A 117 -3.67 18.88 -19.22
C ASN A 117 -3.84 18.02 -20.49
N PHE A 118 -4.03 16.71 -20.37
CA PHE A 118 -4.20 15.79 -21.48
C PHE A 118 -5.69 15.57 -21.73
N GLN A 119 -6.20 16.14 -22.82
CA GLN A 119 -7.60 16.05 -23.21
C GLN A 119 -7.73 15.38 -24.57
N ALA A 120 -8.73 14.50 -24.71
CA ALA A 120 -9.11 13.92 -25.99
C ALA A 120 -10.60 14.20 -26.24
N VAL A 121 -10.93 14.73 -27.42
CA VAL A 121 -12.29 15.09 -27.81
C VAL A 121 -12.64 14.38 -29.11
N ILE A 122 -13.77 13.69 -29.14
CA ILE A 122 -14.30 13.05 -30.34
C ILE A 122 -15.34 13.98 -30.97
N THR A 123 -15.21 14.29 -32.26
CA THR A 123 -16.16 15.11 -33.01
C THR A 123 -16.70 14.37 -34.23
N GLU A 124 -18.01 14.48 -34.46
CA GLU A 124 -18.64 14.01 -35.70
C GLU A 124 -18.52 15.10 -36.78
N ASN A 125 -18.07 14.72 -37.97
CA ASN A 125 -18.00 15.59 -39.12
C ASN A 125 -19.34 15.56 -39.90
N PRO A 126 -19.71 16.65 -40.61
CA PRO A 126 -20.96 16.69 -41.40
C PRO A 126 -21.12 15.62 -42.49
N ASN A 127 -20.07 14.84 -42.77
CA ASN A 127 -20.06 13.76 -43.77
C ASN A 127 -20.21 12.36 -43.14
N GLY A 128 -20.48 12.25 -41.84
CA GLY A 128 -20.62 10.96 -41.12
C GLY A 128 -19.30 10.24 -40.81
N SER A 129 -18.16 10.93 -40.96
CA SER A 129 -16.90 10.47 -40.36
C SER A 129 -16.67 11.11 -39.00
N TRP A 130 -15.83 10.49 -38.18
CA TRP A 130 -15.52 10.97 -36.84
C TRP A 130 -14.04 11.33 -36.76
N ASN A 131 -13.68 12.34 -35.97
CA ASN A 131 -12.30 12.70 -35.67
C ASN A 131 -12.05 12.60 -34.16
N ILE A 132 -10.80 12.32 -33.77
CA ILE A 132 -10.33 12.49 -32.38
C ILE A 132 -9.27 13.59 -32.39
N ALA A 133 -9.48 14.62 -31.58
CA ALA A 133 -8.50 15.65 -31.29
C ALA A 133 -7.83 15.35 -29.95
N PHE A 134 -6.50 15.31 -29.93
CA PHE A 134 -5.65 15.17 -28.76
C PHE A 134 -5.00 16.50 -28.43
N THR A 135 -5.13 16.93 -27.19
CA THR A 135 -4.66 18.23 -26.69
C THR A 135 -3.80 18.03 -25.44
N ILE A 136 -2.65 18.68 -25.39
CA ILE A 136 -1.74 18.70 -24.23
C ILE A 136 -1.55 20.16 -23.80
N ALA A 137 -2.44 20.62 -22.91
CA ALA A 137 -2.68 22.03 -22.60
C ALA A 137 -2.72 22.87 -23.90
N GLU A 138 -2.12 24.06 -23.91
CA GLU A 138 -1.98 24.91 -25.09
C GLU A 138 -0.68 24.61 -25.89
N ILE A 139 -0.08 23.42 -25.68
CA ILE A 139 1.30 23.14 -26.08
C ILE A 139 1.39 22.22 -27.30
N LEU A 140 0.50 21.24 -27.39
CA LEU A 140 0.32 20.36 -28.55
C LEU A 140 -1.17 20.16 -28.80
N GLN A 141 -1.58 20.29 -30.05
CA GLN A 141 -2.87 19.82 -30.55
C GLN A 141 -2.60 19.00 -31.81
N THR A 142 -3.16 17.80 -31.88
CA THR A 142 -3.10 16.93 -33.06
C THR A 142 -4.42 16.20 -33.24
N THR A 143 -4.74 15.82 -34.47
CA THR A 143 -5.98 15.11 -34.81
C THR A 143 -5.67 13.75 -35.43
N CYS A 144 -6.70 12.93 -35.55
CA CYS A 144 -6.76 11.82 -36.49
C CYS A 144 -8.21 11.57 -36.91
N SER A 145 -8.42 11.08 -38.13
CA SER A 145 -9.77 10.72 -38.62
C SER A 145 -10.04 9.21 -38.48
N LEU A 146 -11.24 8.87 -38.01
CA LEU A 146 -11.75 7.51 -37.85
C LEU A 146 -12.46 6.97 -39.10
N GLY A 147 -12.56 7.77 -40.17
CA GLY A 147 -13.26 7.40 -41.41
C GLY A 147 -14.80 7.42 -41.29
N LYS A 148 -15.49 7.18 -42.40
CA LYS A 148 -16.97 7.11 -42.45
C LYS A 148 -17.47 5.81 -41.82
N ILE A 149 -18.36 5.90 -40.85
CA ILE A 149 -18.97 4.73 -40.21
C ILE A 149 -20.25 4.35 -40.98
N LEU A 150 -20.25 3.16 -41.60
CA LEU A 150 -21.41 2.34 -41.98
C LEU A 150 -22.68 3.06 -42.52
N ASN A 151 -22.63 3.58 -43.75
CA ASN A 151 -23.83 3.71 -44.60
C ASN A 151 -23.96 2.49 -45.54
N GLY A 152 -23.98 1.29 -44.95
CA GLY A 152 -24.48 0.09 -45.61
C GLY A 152 -25.88 -0.19 -45.09
N GLU A 153 -26.92 0.08 -45.89
CA GLU A 153 -28.31 -0.19 -45.51
C GLU A 153 -28.54 -1.70 -45.32
N VAL A 154 -28.53 -2.14 -44.06
CA VAL A 154 -29.02 -3.48 -43.70
C VAL A 154 -30.48 -3.35 -43.30
N THR A 155 -31.36 -3.37 -44.29
CA THR A 155 -32.80 -3.55 -44.04
C THR A 155 -33.07 -4.96 -43.50
N PRO A 156 -34.14 -5.16 -42.69
CA PRO A 156 -34.40 -6.46 -42.07
C PRO A 156 -34.54 -7.65 -43.03
N ALA A 157 -34.85 -7.40 -44.30
CA ALA A 157 -34.97 -8.42 -45.35
C ALA A 157 -33.65 -9.15 -45.66
N ASN A 158 -32.49 -8.53 -45.44
CA ASN A 158 -31.19 -9.11 -45.80
C ASN A 158 -30.63 -10.10 -44.75
N ILE A 159 -31.30 -10.26 -43.59
CA ILE A 159 -30.86 -11.20 -42.54
C ILE A 159 -31.28 -12.64 -42.91
N THR A 160 -32.48 -12.84 -43.43
CA THR A 160 -33.05 -14.18 -43.69
C THR A 160 -32.43 -14.93 -44.88
N ALA A 161 -31.67 -14.24 -45.75
CA ALA A 161 -31.01 -14.84 -46.90
C ALA A 161 -29.52 -15.19 -46.65
N GLY A 162 -28.91 -14.62 -45.60
CA GLY A 162 -27.47 -14.80 -45.31
C GLY A 162 -27.11 -16.10 -44.59
N GLU A 163 -28.07 -16.77 -43.95
CA GLU A 163 -27.79 -17.92 -43.08
C GLU A 163 -27.58 -19.26 -43.82
N GLN A 164 -27.75 -19.31 -45.16
CA GLN A 164 -27.58 -20.55 -45.93
C GLN A 164 -26.45 -20.55 -46.98
N GLN A 165 -25.79 -19.42 -47.25
CA GLN A 165 -24.63 -19.38 -48.14
C GLN A 165 -23.56 -18.40 -47.64
N THR A 166 -22.51 -18.93 -47.00
CA THR A 166 -21.09 -18.72 -47.36
C THR A 166 -20.15 -19.46 -46.40
N GLY A 167 -19.96 -20.76 -46.64
CA GLY A 167 -18.60 -21.28 -46.55
C GLY A 167 -17.78 -20.63 -47.68
N ASN A 168 -16.54 -20.24 -47.41
CA ASN A 168 -15.62 -19.56 -48.35
C ASN A 168 -16.07 -18.15 -48.83
N LEU A 169 -15.90 -17.14 -47.96
CA LEU A 169 -15.52 -15.79 -48.42
C LEU A 169 -14.35 -15.26 -47.59
N ALA A 170 -13.36 -14.66 -48.26
CA ALA A 170 -12.05 -14.38 -47.69
C ALA A 170 -12.07 -13.30 -46.59
N TYR A 171 -11.19 -13.48 -45.60
CA TYR A 171 -10.81 -12.46 -44.61
C TYR A 171 -10.21 -11.23 -45.32
N GLY A 172 -11.01 -10.19 -45.53
CA GLY A 172 -10.52 -9.00 -46.24
C GLY A 172 -11.51 -7.86 -46.46
N LYS A 173 -12.63 -7.76 -45.71
CA LYS A 173 -13.59 -6.66 -45.85
C LYS A 173 -13.55 -5.67 -44.66
N PRO A 174 -13.57 -4.34 -44.90
CA PRO A 174 -13.32 -3.32 -43.85
C PRO A 174 -14.25 -3.35 -42.63
N GLY A 175 -15.48 -3.88 -42.77
CA GLY A 175 -16.47 -3.88 -41.68
C GLY A 175 -16.04 -4.64 -40.42
N HIS A 176 -15.19 -5.66 -40.55
CA HIS A 176 -14.80 -6.49 -39.40
C HIS A 176 -13.74 -5.83 -38.50
N LEU A 177 -12.84 -5.03 -39.09
CA LEU A 177 -11.82 -4.27 -38.37
C LEU A 177 -12.43 -3.12 -37.55
N ASN A 178 -13.49 -2.50 -38.07
CA ASN A 178 -14.22 -1.45 -37.35
C ASN A 178 -14.89 -1.99 -36.07
N GLY A 179 -15.43 -3.21 -36.11
CA GLY A 179 -16.09 -3.83 -34.95
C GLY A 179 -15.14 -4.04 -33.75
N LEU A 180 -13.94 -4.57 -34.00
CA LEU A 180 -12.91 -4.75 -32.97
C LEU A 180 -12.38 -3.41 -32.44
N PHE A 181 -12.14 -2.44 -33.35
CA PHE A 181 -11.73 -1.09 -32.99
C PHE A 181 -12.70 -0.41 -32.00
N PHE A 182 -14.01 -0.52 -32.21
CA PHE A 182 -15.00 0.05 -31.29
C PHE A 182 -15.14 -0.72 -29.97
N ALA A 183 -14.89 -2.03 -29.93
CA ALA A 183 -14.86 -2.81 -28.69
C ALA A 183 -13.70 -2.36 -27.78
N ASP A 184 -12.49 -2.26 -28.34
CA ASP A 184 -11.30 -1.78 -27.62
C ASP A 184 -11.46 -0.32 -27.16
N LEU A 185 -12.01 0.54 -28.03
CA LEU A 185 -12.30 1.93 -27.70
C LEU A 185 -13.36 2.04 -26.59
N GLN A 186 -14.38 1.17 -26.57
CA GLN A 186 -15.41 1.16 -25.52
C GLN A 186 -14.84 0.71 -24.17
N VAL A 187 -14.00 -0.33 -24.14
CA VAL A 187 -13.28 -0.77 -22.92
C VAL A 187 -12.39 0.35 -22.40
N PHE A 188 -11.66 1.02 -23.29
CA PHE A 188 -10.80 2.15 -22.95
C PHE A 188 -11.60 3.34 -22.37
N LEU A 189 -12.64 3.81 -23.06
CA LEU A 189 -13.46 4.96 -22.62
C LEU A 189 -14.17 4.67 -21.28
N ALA A 190 -14.63 3.44 -21.07
CA ALA A 190 -15.24 3.01 -19.80
C ALA A 190 -14.24 2.97 -18.64
N GLN A 191 -12.99 2.55 -18.88
CA GLN A 191 -11.92 2.58 -17.87
C GLN A 191 -11.48 4.01 -17.51
N GLN A 192 -11.54 4.95 -18.45
CA GLN A 192 -11.12 6.34 -18.24
C GLN A 192 -12.27 7.30 -17.84
N ASN A 193 -13.50 6.79 -17.73
CA ASN A 193 -14.69 7.52 -17.24
C ASN A 193 -15.00 8.80 -18.05
N ILE A 194 -14.78 8.75 -19.37
CA ILE A 194 -15.01 9.87 -20.30
C ILE A 194 -16.48 9.88 -20.74
N ALA A 195 -17.17 11.00 -20.51
CA ALA A 195 -18.61 11.13 -20.82
C ALA A 195 -18.87 11.25 -22.32
N HIS A 196 -19.78 10.44 -22.85
CA HIS A 196 -20.15 10.42 -24.27
C HIS A 196 -21.53 11.10 -24.49
N PRO A 197 -21.68 12.00 -25.48
CA PRO A 197 -23.00 12.48 -25.89
C PRO A 197 -23.73 11.40 -26.73
N GLY A 198 -25.05 11.27 -26.54
CA GLY A 198 -25.93 10.46 -27.41
C GLY A 198 -26.30 9.06 -26.91
N THR A 199 -27.22 8.97 -25.95
CA THR A 199 -27.72 7.70 -25.39
C THR A 199 -28.67 6.89 -26.31
N THR A 200 -29.16 7.47 -27.41
CA THR A 200 -30.32 6.94 -28.14
C THR A 200 -30.00 5.84 -29.16
N LEU A 201 -28.84 5.88 -29.84
CA LEU A 201 -28.44 4.79 -30.76
C LEU A 201 -27.94 3.52 -30.03
N HIS A 202 -27.46 3.68 -28.79
CA HIS A 202 -26.78 2.62 -28.04
C HIS A 202 -27.71 1.44 -27.71
N ASN A 203 -28.98 1.70 -27.37
CA ASN A 203 -29.90 0.67 -26.87
C ASN A 203 -30.19 -0.44 -27.90
N SER A 204 -30.33 -0.12 -29.19
CA SER A 204 -30.61 -1.12 -30.24
C SER A 204 -29.42 -2.03 -30.59
N ALA A 205 -28.19 -1.59 -30.28
CA ALA A 205 -26.99 -2.42 -30.36
C ALA A 205 -26.75 -3.22 -29.06
N MET A 206 -26.97 -2.59 -27.90
CA MET A 206 -26.76 -3.20 -26.58
C MET A 206 -27.73 -4.34 -26.28
N VAL A 207 -28.99 -4.26 -26.73
CA VAL A 207 -29.95 -5.38 -26.61
C VAL A 207 -29.51 -6.61 -27.42
N ARG A 208 -28.74 -6.42 -28.51
CA ARG A 208 -28.19 -7.54 -29.31
C ARG A 208 -26.93 -8.13 -28.67
N LEU A 209 -26.06 -7.29 -28.09
CA LEU A 209 -24.86 -7.73 -27.37
C LEU A 209 -25.16 -8.40 -26.02
N ALA A 210 -26.21 -7.97 -25.30
CA ALA A 210 -26.60 -8.56 -24.03
C ALA A 210 -26.99 -10.04 -24.14
N ASN A 211 -27.46 -10.49 -25.30
CA ASN A 211 -27.80 -11.90 -25.56
C ASN A 211 -26.57 -12.79 -25.80
N LEU A 212 -25.41 -12.22 -26.12
CA LEU A 212 -24.13 -12.96 -26.29
C LEU A 212 -23.36 -13.13 -24.97
N ALA A 213 -23.66 -12.34 -23.94
CA ALA A 213 -22.90 -12.28 -22.67
C ALA A 213 -23.15 -13.46 -21.69
N ARG A 214 -23.65 -14.60 -22.16
CA ARG A 214 -23.95 -15.79 -21.34
C ARG A 214 -22.85 -16.88 -21.38
N PHE A 215 -21.59 -16.51 -21.27
CA PHE A 215 -20.52 -17.45 -20.90
C PHE A 215 -19.53 -16.84 -19.90
N LYS A 216 -19.18 -17.60 -18.86
CA LYS A 216 -18.09 -17.32 -17.93
C LYS A 216 -16.89 -18.20 -18.28
N VAL A 217 -15.79 -17.61 -18.73
CA VAL A 217 -14.45 -18.21 -18.70
C VAL A 217 -13.45 -17.09 -18.37
N ASN A 218 -12.49 -17.34 -17.49
CA ASN A 218 -11.44 -16.38 -17.17
C ASN A 218 -10.37 -16.39 -18.27
N ALA A 219 -10.02 -15.22 -18.80
CA ALA A 219 -9.00 -15.05 -19.84
C ALA A 219 -7.64 -14.67 -19.25
N VAL A 220 -6.56 -15.16 -19.88
CA VAL A 220 -5.18 -14.69 -19.69
C VAL A 220 -4.67 -14.26 -21.07
N ILE A 221 -4.06 -13.08 -21.13
CA ILE A 221 -3.85 -12.30 -22.37
C ILE A 221 -2.57 -12.71 -23.10
N GLU A 222 -2.51 -12.45 -24.41
CA GLU A 222 -1.28 -12.44 -25.22
C GLU A 222 -0.12 -11.72 -24.52
N CYS A 223 1.10 -12.24 -24.65
CA CYS A 223 2.30 -11.80 -23.91
C CYS A 223 2.28 -12.10 -22.39
N ALA A 224 1.53 -13.12 -21.94
CA ALA A 224 1.67 -13.64 -20.59
C ALA A 224 3.08 -14.19 -20.33
N THR A 225 3.76 -13.62 -19.33
CA THR A 225 5.00 -14.16 -18.73
C THR A 225 4.75 -15.52 -18.08
N PHE A 226 5.81 -16.29 -17.85
CA PHE A 226 5.68 -17.57 -17.14
C PHE A 226 5.06 -17.38 -15.75
N THR A 227 5.46 -16.31 -15.06
CA THR A 227 4.92 -15.95 -13.74
C THR A 227 3.41 -15.75 -13.78
N GLN A 228 2.87 -15.06 -14.79
CA GLN A 228 1.43 -14.84 -14.94
C GLN A 228 0.68 -16.15 -15.23
N ILE A 229 1.22 -17.03 -16.08
CA ILE A 229 0.64 -18.34 -16.38
C ILE A 229 0.64 -19.23 -15.12
N ALA A 230 1.74 -19.25 -14.36
CA ALA A 230 1.87 -20.00 -13.12
C ALA A 230 0.95 -19.48 -11.99
N HIS A 231 0.72 -18.16 -11.92
CA HIS A 231 -0.21 -17.56 -10.95
C HIS A 231 -1.69 -17.73 -11.35
N ALA A 232 -1.97 -17.90 -12.63
CA ALA A 232 -3.33 -18.13 -13.13
C ALA A 232 -3.83 -19.56 -12.84
N ILE A 233 -2.99 -20.50 -12.42
CA ILE A 233 -3.39 -21.87 -12.09
C ILE A 233 -4.28 -21.87 -10.83
N PRO A 234 -5.55 -22.29 -10.92
CA PRO A 234 -6.39 -22.45 -9.73
C PRO A 234 -5.76 -23.44 -8.73
N PRO A 235 -5.81 -23.17 -7.40
CA PRO A 235 -5.22 -24.06 -6.38
C PRO A 235 -5.76 -25.50 -6.37
N LYS A 236 -6.93 -25.73 -6.99
CA LYS A 236 -7.59 -27.04 -7.10
C LYS A 236 -7.32 -27.76 -8.43
N THR A 237 -6.53 -27.19 -9.35
CA THR A 237 -6.20 -27.82 -10.63
C THR A 237 -5.32 -29.05 -10.39
N PRO A 238 -5.74 -30.26 -10.83
CA PRO A 238 -4.93 -31.47 -10.72
C PRO A 238 -3.58 -31.30 -11.41
N ASP A 239 -2.52 -31.88 -10.85
CA ASP A 239 -1.17 -31.77 -11.44
C ASP A 239 -1.08 -32.44 -12.82
N THR A 240 -1.95 -33.40 -13.11
CA THR A 240 -2.09 -34.07 -14.42
C THR A 240 -2.86 -33.25 -15.47
N ALA A 241 -3.47 -32.12 -15.10
CA ALA A 241 -4.21 -31.29 -16.05
C ALA A 241 -3.25 -30.60 -17.03
N ILE A 242 -3.62 -30.58 -18.31
CA ILE A 242 -2.75 -30.16 -19.41
C ILE A 242 -3.01 -28.69 -19.75
N LEU A 243 -1.95 -27.89 -19.84
CA LEU A 243 -2.03 -26.52 -20.34
C LEU A 243 -2.30 -26.53 -21.84
N VAL A 244 -3.32 -25.79 -22.28
CA VAL A 244 -3.67 -25.63 -23.69
C VAL A 244 -3.87 -24.16 -24.02
N LEU A 245 -3.46 -23.76 -25.24
CA LEU A 245 -3.61 -22.42 -25.77
C LEU A 245 -4.74 -22.42 -26.79
N GLN A 246 -5.87 -21.82 -26.44
CA GLN A 246 -7.09 -21.82 -27.25
C GLN A 246 -7.29 -20.46 -27.92
N ASP A 247 -7.35 -20.45 -29.25
CA ASP A 247 -7.68 -19.25 -30.02
C ASP A 247 -9.15 -18.85 -29.74
N THR A 248 -9.40 -17.61 -29.33
CA THR A 248 -10.77 -17.12 -29.07
C THR A 248 -11.44 -16.55 -30.32
N PRO A 249 -12.78 -16.47 -30.37
CA PRO A 249 -13.49 -15.72 -31.42
C PRO A 249 -13.09 -14.23 -31.51
N SER A 250 -12.51 -13.66 -30.45
CA SER A 250 -11.94 -12.31 -30.43
C SER A 250 -10.50 -12.22 -30.94
N GLY A 251 -9.90 -13.33 -31.40
CA GLY A 251 -8.54 -13.35 -31.96
C GLY A 251 -7.40 -13.41 -30.93
N HIS A 252 -7.71 -13.31 -29.62
CA HIS A 252 -6.72 -13.38 -28.56
C HIS A 252 -6.63 -14.82 -28.01
N PRO A 253 -5.50 -15.54 -28.16
CA PRO A 253 -5.34 -16.86 -27.58
C PRO A 253 -5.31 -16.82 -26.04
N ILE A 254 -6.05 -17.75 -25.40
CA ILE A 254 -6.15 -17.87 -23.94
C ILE A 254 -5.53 -19.19 -23.48
N PHE A 255 -4.75 -19.14 -22.39
CA PHE A 255 -4.32 -20.33 -21.66
C PHE A 255 -5.44 -20.90 -20.78
N THR A 256 -5.77 -22.17 -20.97
CA THR A 256 -6.69 -22.94 -20.12
C THR A 256 -6.08 -24.29 -19.73
N PHE A 257 -6.72 -25.00 -18.79
CA PHE A 257 -6.33 -26.35 -18.40
C PHE A 257 -7.40 -27.36 -18.83
N ALA A 258 -6.97 -28.38 -19.58
CA ALA A 258 -7.80 -29.48 -20.06
C ALA A 258 -7.50 -30.78 -19.29
N ASP A 259 -8.46 -31.70 -19.29
CA ASP A 259 -8.27 -33.04 -18.74
C ASP A 259 -7.39 -33.90 -19.68
N LYS A 260 -6.47 -34.69 -19.11
CA LYS A 260 -5.54 -35.55 -19.88
C LYS A 260 -6.27 -36.52 -20.82
N HIS A 261 -7.44 -37.03 -20.44
CA HIS A 261 -8.23 -37.91 -21.30
C HIS A 261 -8.76 -37.21 -22.56
N GLN A 262 -9.05 -35.90 -22.50
CA GLN A 262 -9.51 -35.13 -23.67
C GLN A 262 -8.44 -35.01 -24.75
N LEU A 263 -7.15 -35.11 -24.39
CA LEU A 263 -6.04 -35.02 -25.34
C LEU A 263 -5.98 -36.21 -26.31
N HIS A 264 -6.33 -37.41 -25.84
CA HIS A 264 -6.31 -38.61 -26.68
C HIS A 264 -7.41 -38.61 -27.77
N HIS A 265 -8.53 -37.95 -27.49
CA HIS A 265 -9.73 -37.95 -28.33
C HIS A 265 -9.89 -36.68 -29.21
N SER A 266 -9.02 -35.67 -29.08
CA SER A 266 -9.10 -34.44 -29.88
C SER A 266 -7.76 -34.05 -30.51
N ALA A 267 -7.69 -34.09 -31.83
CA ALA A 267 -6.54 -33.57 -32.59
C ALA A 267 -6.35 -32.06 -32.34
N GLN A 268 -7.44 -31.29 -32.25
CA GLN A 268 -7.37 -29.86 -31.94
C GLN A 268 -6.81 -29.60 -30.54
N MET A 269 -7.16 -30.43 -29.54
CA MET A 269 -6.63 -30.27 -28.18
C MET A 269 -5.13 -30.60 -28.11
N ARG A 270 -4.65 -31.60 -28.85
CA ARG A 270 -3.21 -31.87 -29.03
C ARG A 270 -2.48 -30.68 -29.66
N GLN A 271 -3.04 -30.10 -30.72
CA GLN A 271 -2.45 -28.92 -31.36
C GLN A 271 -2.41 -27.71 -30.39
N ASN A 272 -3.46 -27.51 -29.61
CA ASN A 272 -3.54 -26.42 -28.63
C ASN A 272 -2.60 -26.63 -27.43
N ALA A 273 -2.33 -27.87 -27.02
CA ALA A 273 -1.30 -28.22 -26.04
C ALA A 273 0.11 -27.92 -26.58
N ALA A 274 0.42 -28.39 -27.80
CA ALA A 274 1.70 -28.14 -28.45
C ALA A 274 1.96 -26.64 -28.67
N LYS A 275 0.93 -25.86 -29.04
CA LYS A 275 1.00 -24.38 -29.07
C LYS A 275 1.37 -23.78 -27.71
N ALA A 276 0.78 -24.28 -26.61
CA ALA A 276 1.07 -23.81 -25.25
C ALA A 276 2.49 -24.17 -24.80
N ALA A 277 2.94 -25.39 -25.08
CA ALA A 277 4.30 -25.84 -24.82
C ALA A 277 5.32 -24.99 -25.58
N ALA A 278 5.18 -24.89 -26.91
CA ALA A 278 6.06 -24.09 -27.76
C ALA A 278 6.15 -22.62 -27.33
N TYR A 279 5.02 -22.01 -26.92
CA TYR A 279 5.01 -20.66 -26.37
C TYR A 279 5.84 -20.57 -25.08
N LEU A 280 5.64 -21.49 -24.13
CA LEU A 280 6.38 -21.50 -22.86
C LEU A 280 7.88 -21.77 -23.05
N HIS A 281 8.28 -22.66 -23.95
CA HIS A 281 9.70 -22.86 -24.30
C HIS A 281 10.33 -21.65 -25.00
N GLY A 282 9.53 -20.84 -25.70
CA GLY A 282 9.95 -19.57 -26.28
C GLY A 282 10.29 -18.48 -25.26
N LEU A 283 9.82 -18.60 -24.01
CA LEU A 283 10.10 -17.61 -22.96
C LEU A 283 11.56 -17.71 -22.49
N ALA A 284 12.26 -16.58 -22.49
CA ALA A 284 13.66 -16.49 -22.04
C ALA A 284 13.87 -17.00 -20.59
N GLU A 285 12.88 -16.77 -19.73
CA GLU A 285 12.83 -17.25 -18.34
C GLU A 285 12.92 -18.79 -18.25
N ILE A 286 12.20 -19.48 -19.15
CA ILE A 286 12.12 -20.95 -19.19
C ILE A 286 13.29 -21.55 -19.95
N LYS A 287 13.73 -20.93 -21.05
CA LYS A 287 14.88 -21.39 -21.82
C LYS A 287 16.16 -21.46 -20.97
N GLY A 288 16.39 -20.47 -20.12
CA GLY A 288 17.51 -20.48 -19.15
C GLY A 288 17.32 -21.51 -18.02
N TYR A 289 16.08 -21.74 -17.60
CA TYR A 289 15.76 -22.72 -16.56
C TYR A 289 15.98 -24.17 -17.04
N VAL A 290 15.43 -24.57 -18.18
CA VAL A 290 15.58 -25.91 -18.78
C VAL A 290 17.06 -26.24 -19.01
N THR A 291 17.85 -25.25 -19.44
CA THR A 291 19.30 -25.40 -19.65
C THR A 291 20.08 -25.66 -18.35
N SER A 292 19.54 -25.25 -17.20
CA SER A 292 20.20 -25.38 -15.88
C SER A 292 19.64 -26.51 -15.00
N HIS A 293 18.50 -27.10 -15.38
CA HIS A 293 17.78 -28.12 -14.61
C HIS A 293 17.30 -29.26 -15.56
N PRO A 294 18.23 -30.00 -16.20
CA PRO A 294 17.88 -31.04 -17.19
C PRO A 294 17.11 -32.23 -16.60
N GLU A 295 17.08 -32.36 -15.27
CA GLU A 295 16.26 -33.34 -14.54
C GLU A 295 14.76 -33.01 -14.52
N VAL A 296 14.39 -31.77 -14.84
CA VAL A 296 12.99 -31.35 -14.92
C VAL A 296 12.49 -31.58 -16.33
N ASP A 297 11.89 -32.75 -16.55
CA ASP A 297 11.37 -33.11 -17.87
C ASP A 297 10.27 -32.13 -18.31
N LEU A 298 10.65 -31.34 -19.30
CA LEU A 298 9.89 -30.34 -20.01
C LEU A 298 10.11 -30.54 -21.53
N ALA A 299 10.57 -31.71 -21.96
CA ALA A 299 10.83 -32.00 -23.36
C ALA A 299 9.57 -32.44 -24.13
N ASP A 300 8.50 -32.80 -23.41
CA ASP A 300 7.20 -33.14 -23.97
C ASP A 300 6.52 -31.94 -24.66
N ASP A 301 5.86 -32.20 -25.80
CA ASP A 301 4.95 -31.27 -26.51
C ASP A 301 3.69 -30.88 -25.68
N VAL A 302 3.65 -31.26 -24.40
CA VAL A 302 2.46 -31.24 -23.53
C VAL A 302 2.89 -30.90 -22.11
N LEU A 303 2.67 -29.65 -21.68
CA LEU A 303 3.00 -29.22 -20.32
C LEU A 303 1.81 -29.39 -19.37
N THR A 304 2.04 -29.98 -18.20
CA THR A 304 1.00 -30.14 -17.16
C THR A 304 1.07 -29.04 -16.10
N ALA A 305 -0.02 -28.88 -15.35
CA ALA A 305 -0.06 -28.01 -14.17
C ALA A 305 1.01 -28.40 -13.14
N GLY A 306 1.34 -29.68 -13.00
CA GLY A 306 2.43 -30.17 -12.17
C GLY A 306 3.80 -29.65 -12.63
N ASN A 307 4.11 -29.73 -13.93
CA ASN A 307 5.35 -29.19 -14.48
C ASN A 307 5.49 -27.69 -14.17
N ILE A 308 4.42 -26.91 -14.40
CA ILE A 308 4.42 -25.45 -14.22
C ILE A 308 4.56 -25.07 -12.73
N LYS A 309 3.88 -25.78 -11.81
CA LYS A 309 4.02 -25.59 -10.36
C LYS A 309 5.46 -25.87 -9.88
N THR A 310 6.07 -26.96 -10.36
CA THR A 310 7.45 -27.34 -10.02
C THR A 310 8.45 -26.27 -10.46
N VAL A 311 8.38 -25.84 -11.73
CA VAL A 311 9.25 -24.79 -12.27
C VAL A 311 9.05 -23.46 -11.53
N SER A 312 7.80 -23.08 -11.22
CA SER A 312 7.50 -21.88 -10.41
C SER A 312 8.14 -21.93 -9.03
N SER A 313 8.07 -23.09 -8.36
CA SER A 313 8.63 -23.31 -7.02
C SER A 313 10.17 -23.28 -7.03
N HIS A 314 10.80 -23.87 -8.05
CA HIS A 314 12.26 -23.82 -8.22
C HIS A 314 12.75 -22.43 -8.61
N LEU A 315 12.08 -21.74 -9.54
CA LEU A 315 12.41 -20.35 -9.89
C LEU A 315 12.30 -19.42 -8.68
N LEU A 316 11.25 -19.56 -7.87
CA LEU A 316 11.10 -18.82 -6.61
C LEU A 316 12.21 -19.15 -5.61
N THR A 317 12.58 -20.43 -5.47
CA THR A 317 13.66 -20.87 -4.57
C THR A 317 15.02 -20.32 -5.03
N ASN A 318 15.33 -20.42 -6.32
CA ASN A 318 16.53 -19.84 -6.92
C ASN A 318 16.55 -18.31 -6.82
N LEU A 319 15.40 -17.63 -6.92
CA LEU A 319 15.30 -16.19 -6.70
C LEU A 319 15.61 -15.83 -5.23
N ILE A 320 14.97 -16.51 -4.27
CA ILE A 320 15.20 -16.34 -2.83
C ILE A 320 16.67 -16.60 -2.48
N GLU A 321 17.25 -17.68 -3.03
CA GLU A 321 18.64 -18.01 -2.77
C GLU A 321 19.61 -17.03 -3.45
N LYS A 322 19.31 -16.55 -4.66
CA LYS A 322 20.05 -15.46 -5.32
C LYS A 322 19.95 -14.15 -4.53
N TYR A 323 18.80 -13.83 -3.91
CA TYR A 323 18.67 -12.67 -3.02
C TYR A 323 19.36 -12.86 -1.66
N ARG A 324 19.56 -14.10 -1.18
CA ARG A 324 20.37 -14.42 0.01
C ARG A 324 21.88 -14.46 -0.26
N LYS A 325 22.29 -14.94 -1.44
CA LYS A 325 23.70 -15.14 -1.85
C LYS A 325 24.28 -13.94 -2.60
N ALA A 326 23.45 -13.10 -3.22
CA ALA A 326 23.92 -11.80 -3.65
C ALA A 326 24.54 -11.12 -2.43
N PRO A 327 25.83 -10.72 -2.46
CA PRO A 327 26.27 -9.73 -1.50
C PRO A 327 25.28 -8.57 -1.62
N PRO A 328 24.90 -7.89 -0.51
CA PRO A 328 24.07 -6.71 -0.62
C PRO A 328 24.72 -5.87 -1.71
N THR A 329 23.99 -5.66 -2.80
CA THR A 329 24.52 -4.86 -3.91
C THR A 329 25.02 -3.57 -3.30
N THR A 330 25.97 -2.91 -3.95
CA THR A 330 26.29 -1.52 -3.59
C THR A 330 25.08 -0.64 -3.92
N ILE A 331 24.03 -0.78 -3.11
CA ILE A 331 23.15 0.28 -2.65
C ILE A 331 24.13 1.39 -2.34
N ASN A 332 24.14 2.41 -3.22
CA ASN A 332 24.78 3.65 -2.88
C ASN A 332 24.26 4.02 -1.50
N LEU A 333 25.16 4.07 -0.51
CA LEU A 333 24.90 4.61 0.82
C LEU A 333 24.79 6.15 0.73
N GLU A 334 24.06 6.63 -0.29
CA GLU A 334 23.27 7.85 -0.24
C GLU A 334 22.18 7.61 0.82
N GLU A 335 22.60 7.66 2.09
CA GLU A 335 21.77 7.31 3.23
C GLU A 335 20.51 8.17 3.25
N THR A 336 19.39 7.59 2.84
CA THR A 336 18.08 8.17 3.07
C THR A 336 17.89 8.37 4.57
N TYR A 337 17.86 9.64 5.00
CA TYR A 337 17.85 10.02 6.41
C TYR A 337 16.85 9.21 7.24
N LYS A 338 17.26 8.90 8.47
CA LYS A 338 16.47 8.12 9.42
C LYS A 338 15.46 9.02 10.14
N THR A 339 14.36 8.45 10.62
CA THR A 339 13.37 9.17 11.44
C THR A 339 13.85 9.42 12.87
N PRO A 340 13.21 10.37 13.60
CA PRO A 340 13.38 10.51 15.04
C PRO A 340 13.26 9.18 15.79
N THR A 341 12.26 8.35 15.45
CA THR A 341 12.03 7.02 16.06
C THR A 341 13.20 6.07 15.83
N GLU A 342 13.62 5.88 14.58
CA GLU A 342 14.75 5.00 14.26
C GLU A 342 16.02 5.38 15.01
N VAL A 343 16.31 6.68 15.07
CA VAL A 343 17.50 7.20 15.75
C VAL A 343 17.40 7.08 17.26
N SER A 344 16.22 7.32 17.86
CA SER A 344 15.99 7.07 19.28
C SER A 344 16.16 5.59 19.63
N PHE A 345 15.62 4.65 18.85
CA PHE A 345 15.82 3.21 19.10
C PHE A 345 17.29 2.78 18.95
N LEU A 346 18.00 3.28 17.93
CA LEU A 346 19.44 3.06 17.78
C LEU A 346 20.23 3.59 18.99
N TRP A 347 19.89 4.78 19.48
CA TRP A 347 20.56 5.37 20.64
C TRP A 347 20.28 4.59 21.93
N MET A 348 19.03 4.19 22.16
CA MET A 348 18.65 3.32 23.28
C MET A 348 19.43 1.99 23.24
N GLY A 349 19.63 1.39 22.06
CA GLY A 349 20.47 0.21 21.88
C GLY A 349 21.94 0.45 22.27
N PHE A 350 22.55 1.57 21.83
CA PHE A 350 23.93 1.90 22.18
C PHE A 350 24.10 2.20 23.69
N LEU A 351 23.19 2.95 24.29
CA LEU A 351 23.16 3.21 25.74
C LEU A 351 23.06 1.90 26.53
N ARG A 352 22.14 1.01 26.13
CA ARG A 352 21.94 -0.30 26.76
C ARG A 352 23.17 -1.20 26.65
N HIS A 353 23.82 -1.25 25.49
CA HIS A 353 25.07 -1.99 25.31
C HIS A 353 26.19 -1.45 26.22
N ALA A 354 26.37 -0.13 26.25
CA ALA A 354 27.38 0.52 27.09
C ALA A 354 27.13 0.30 28.58
N ALA A 355 25.87 0.36 29.04
CA ALA A 355 25.50 0.14 30.44
C ALA A 355 26.00 -1.22 30.98
N GLY A 356 26.06 -2.25 30.14
CA GLY A 356 26.58 -3.58 30.51
C GLY A 356 28.09 -3.64 30.76
N GLN A 357 28.85 -2.64 30.29
CA GLN A 357 30.33 -2.61 30.36
C GLN A 357 30.87 -1.56 31.35
N LEU A 358 30.00 -0.71 31.90
CA LEU A 358 30.39 0.44 32.73
C LEU A 358 30.35 0.14 34.24
N THR A 359 31.13 0.92 34.99
CA THR A 359 31.10 0.97 36.47
C THR A 359 29.74 1.47 36.98
N TYR A 360 29.41 1.22 38.25
CA TYR A 360 28.08 1.50 38.81
C TYR A 360 27.58 2.94 38.56
N ASN A 361 28.38 3.96 38.89
CA ASN A 361 27.99 5.37 38.73
C ASN A 361 27.79 5.76 37.25
N LEU A 362 28.68 5.32 36.36
CA LEU A 362 28.55 5.59 34.91
C LEU A 362 27.39 4.80 34.28
N ARG A 363 27.12 3.60 34.79
CA ARG A 363 25.96 2.78 34.42
C ARG A 363 24.64 3.44 34.84
N LEU A 364 24.57 4.05 36.03
CA LEU A 364 23.38 4.81 36.46
C LEU A 364 23.12 6.00 35.53
N LEU A 365 24.15 6.79 35.20
CA LEU A 365 24.04 7.90 34.25
C LEU A 365 23.52 7.44 32.88
N VAL A 366 24.13 6.39 32.32
CA VAL A 366 23.74 5.85 31.00
C VAL A 366 22.33 5.25 31.03
N LYS A 367 21.92 4.62 32.14
CA LYS A 367 20.53 4.19 32.35
C LYS A 367 19.56 5.37 32.43
N GLN A 368 19.91 6.46 33.09
CA GLN A 368 19.07 7.66 33.15
C GLN A 368 18.81 8.24 31.76
N LEU A 369 19.84 8.33 30.91
CA LEU A 369 19.68 8.74 29.51
C LEU A 369 18.79 7.74 28.74
N LEU A 370 18.94 6.43 28.96
CA LEU A 370 18.09 5.41 28.34
C LEU A 370 16.62 5.61 28.70
N TYR A 371 16.29 5.81 29.98
CA TYR A 371 14.93 6.07 30.44
C TYR A 371 14.33 7.33 29.80
N GLN A 372 15.09 8.43 29.70
CA GLN A 372 14.63 9.68 29.06
C GLN A 372 14.23 9.49 27.58
N HIS A 373 14.91 8.61 26.83
CA HIS A 373 14.52 8.29 25.45
C HIS A 373 13.33 7.32 25.38
N GLN A 374 13.16 6.44 26.38
CA GLN A 374 11.96 5.60 26.51
C GLN A 374 10.71 6.45 26.81
N GLU A 375 10.77 7.34 27.80
CA GLU A 375 9.68 8.29 28.12
C GLU A 375 9.31 9.16 26.91
N ARG A 376 10.33 9.70 26.22
CA ARG A 376 10.15 10.48 24.98
C ARG A 376 9.41 9.70 23.89
N TYR A 377 9.75 8.43 23.70
CA TYR A 377 9.05 7.58 22.75
C TYR A 377 7.60 7.41 23.17
N LEU A 378 7.33 7.06 24.43
CA LEU A 378 5.96 6.80 24.90
C LEU A 378 5.07 8.06 24.81
N HIS A 379 5.57 9.23 25.18
CA HIS A 379 4.81 10.49 25.07
C HIS A 379 4.59 10.95 23.61
N HIS A 380 5.49 10.62 22.67
CA HIS A 380 5.54 11.06 21.26
C HIS A 380 5.56 12.57 20.97
N LYS A 381 5.05 13.44 21.85
CA LYS A 381 5.06 14.90 21.75
C LYS A 381 6.48 15.44 21.55
N GLU A 382 7.45 14.85 22.24
CA GLU A 382 8.87 15.20 22.13
C GLU A 382 9.65 14.37 21.11
N LEU A 383 9.05 13.37 20.46
CA LEU A 383 9.69 12.55 19.43
C LEU A 383 9.72 13.27 18.07
N THR A 384 10.08 14.55 18.08
CA THR A 384 10.21 15.40 16.90
C THR A 384 11.66 15.48 16.43
N LEU A 385 11.86 15.84 15.17
CA LEU A 385 13.20 16.07 14.62
C LEU A 385 14.00 17.09 15.45
N ARG A 386 13.39 18.25 15.77
CA ARG A 386 14.05 19.32 16.54
C ARG A 386 14.47 18.82 17.92
N SER A 387 13.57 18.17 18.65
CA SER A 387 13.83 17.69 20.00
C SER A 387 14.85 16.55 20.03
N THR A 388 14.81 15.63 19.05
CA THR A 388 15.73 14.49 18.97
C THR A 388 17.14 14.93 18.60
N ARG A 389 17.29 15.93 17.70
CA ARG A 389 18.60 16.57 17.46
C ARG A 389 19.13 17.24 18.73
N ALA A 390 18.28 17.92 19.49
CA ALA A 390 18.67 18.58 20.73
C ALA A 390 19.09 17.61 21.84
N SER A 391 18.40 16.48 22.02
CA SER A 391 18.79 15.48 23.02
C SER A 391 20.11 14.81 22.67
N LEU A 392 20.36 14.38 21.43
CA LEU A 392 21.65 13.78 21.05
C LEU A 392 22.85 14.72 21.30
N ILE A 393 22.67 16.03 21.08
CA ILE A 393 23.69 17.05 21.40
C ILE A 393 23.88 17.14 22.92
N ASN A 394 22.80 17.17 23.69
CA ASN A 394 22.84 17.25 25.15
C ASN A 394 23.45 15.99 25.78
N ASP A 395 23.08 14.81 25.32
CA ASP A 395 23.58 13.52 25.78
C ASP A 395 25.08 13.40 25.48
N SER A 396 25.51 13.78 24.26
CA SER A 396 26.94 13.86 23.92
C SER A 396 27.70 14.82 24.85
N ARG A 397 27.11 15.97 25.20
CA ARG A 397 27.69 16.91 26.18
C ARG A 397 27.79 16.26 27.56
N ILE A 398 26.73 15.64 28.07
CA ILE A 398 26.70 14.99 29.40
C ILE A 398 27.74 13.86 29.47
N LEU A 399 27.74 12.98 28.47
CA LEU A 399 28.66 11.84 28.40
C LEU A 399 30.13 12.27 28.33
N ARG A 400 30.46 13.36 27.62
CA ARG A 400 31.85 13.90 27.61
C ARG A 400 32.29 14.41 28.98
N HIS A 401 31.43 15.11 29.73
CA HIS A 401 31.75 15.54 31.10
C HIS A 401 31.95 14.34 32.04
N ALA A 402 31.27 13.22 31.79
CA ALA A 402 31.45 11.95 32.51
C ALA A 402 32.61 11.08 31.97
N GLY A 403 33.48 11.59 31.09
CA GLY A 403 34.62 10.85 30.52
C GLY A 403 34.27 9.84 29.41
N LEU A 404 33.00 9.70 29.04
CA LEU A 404 32.50 8.73 28.06
C LEU A 404 32.57 9.25 26.61
N ALA A 405 33.73 9.78 26.21
CA ALA A 405 33.92 10.45 24.93
C ALA A 405 33.55 9.58 23.71
N ALA A 406 33.93 8.30 23.70
CA ALA A 406 33.65 7.38 22.60
C ALA A 406 32.13 7.11 22.41
N LEU A 407 31.37 7.02 23.50
CA LEU A 407 29.91 6.88 23.46
C LEU A 407 29.25 8.21 23.06
N ALA A 408 29.78 9.33 23.54
CA ALA A 408 29.33 10.66 23.16
C ALA A 408 29.51 10.97 21.67
N ASP A 409 30.59 10.47 21.05
CA ASP A 409 30.83 10.57 19.60
C ASP A 409 29.80 9.78 18.77
N LYS A 410 29.19 8.72 19.33
CA LYS A 410 28.08 8.00 18.65
C LYS A 410 26.78 8.80 18.61
N ALA A 411 26.48 9.59 19.65
CA ALA A 411 25.32 10.48 19.65
C ALA A 411 25.54 11.71 18.74
N ALA A 412 26.62 12.44 18.96
CA ALA A 412 26.99 13.62 18.19
C ALA A 412 28.52 13.81 18.16
N THR A 413 29.14 13.70 16.98
CA THR A 413 30.57 13.93 16.81
C THR A 413 30.92 15.42 16.74
N LYS A 414 32.14 15.77 17.17
CA LYS A 414 32.77 17.08 16.92
C LYS A 414 33.81 17.05 15.79
N ARG A 415 34.19 15.86 15.30
CA ARG A 415 35.29 15.69 14.33
C ARG A 415 34.75 15.58 12.91
N LYS A 416 35.16 16.50 12.03
CA LYS A 416 34.97 16.34 10.57
C LYS A 416 35.75 15.09 10.10
N GLY A 417 35.13 14.24 9.28
CA GLY A 417 35.78 13.04 8.71
C GLY A 417 35.82 11.80 9.60
N GLY A 418 35.09 11.77 10.73
CA GLY A 418 34.95 10.56 11.56
C GLY A 418 33.83 9.63 11.12
N THR A 419 33.68 8.48 11.79
CA THR A 419 32.53 7.57 11.64
C THR A 419 31.20 8.33 11.81
N PRO A 420 30.19 8.13 10.95
CA PRO A 420 28.90 8.83 11.06
C PRO A 420 28.26 8.67 12.43
N CYS A 421 27.81 9.77 13.04
CA CYS A 421 27.08 9.75 14.31
C CYS A 421 25.57 9.81 14.10
N LEU A 422 24.78 9.49 15.12
CA LEU A 422 23.32 9.48 15.06
C LEU A 422 22.70 10.85 14.73
N LEU A 423 23.36 11.95 15.10
CA LEU A 423 22.93 13.31 14.73
C LEU A 423 23.04 13.60 13.22
N ASP A 424 23.99 12.96 12.53
CA ASP A 424 24.20 13.09 11.09
C ASP A 424 23.20 12.23 10.30
N GLN A 425 22.70 11.15 10.91
CA GLN A 425 21.65 10.29 10.37
C GLN A 425 20.27 10.95 10.33
N LEU A 426 20.07 12.05 11.07
CA LEU A 426 18.86 12.85 11.07
C LEU A 426 18.94 13.96 10.01
N PRO A 427 17.84 14.27 9.29
CA PRO A 427 17.84 15.36 8.34
C PRO A 427 18.03 16.71 9.05
N LYS A 428 18.48 17.73 8.30
CA LYS A 428 18.65 19.10 8.82
C LYS A 428 17.32 19.82 9.07
N SER A 429 16.25 19.42 8.38
CA SER A 429 14.90 19.99 8.51
C SER A 429 13.83 18.93 8.21
N GLU A 430 12.56 19.22 8.57
CA GLU A 430 11.44 18.30 8.30
C GLU A 430 11.24 17.97 6.82
N ALA A 431 11.72 18.80 5.90
CA ALA A 431 11.63 18.55 4.46
C ALA A 431 12.46 17.33 4.02
N GLY A 432 13.44 16.90 4.82
CA GLY A 432 14.19 15.65 4.61
C GLY A 432 13.55 14.41 5.22
N LEU A 433 12.36 14.51 5.83
CA LEU A 433 11.61 13.34 6.31
C LEU A 433 10.76 12.78 5.16
N HIS A 434 11.13 11.59 4.67
CA HIS A 434 10.44 10.93 3.57
C HIS A 434 9.16 10.20 4.05
N ALA A 435 8.06 10.31 3.29
CA ALA A 435 6.78 9.68 3.62
C ALA A 435 6.89 8.15 3.82
N THR A 436 7.78 7.51 3.05
CA THR A 436 8.06 6.07 3.13
C THR A 436 8.62 5.65 4.48
N ARG A 437 9.36 6.52 5.19
CA ARG A 437 9.89 6.20 6.52
C ARG A 437 8.82 6.11 7.60
N LEU A 438 7.69 6.83 7.46
CA LEU A 438 6.52 6.61 8.31
C LEU A 438 5.90 5.23 8.06
N HIS A 439 5.93 4.77 6.80
CA HIS A 439 5.44 3.43 6.46
C HIS A 439 6.39 2.38 7.04
N ASP A 440 7.70 2.52 6.85
CA ASP A 440 8.71 1.66 7.48
C ASP A 440 8.52 1.57 9.00
N ASN A 441 8.74 2.69 9.71
CA ASN A 441 8.78 2.84 11.18
C ASN A 441 9.11 1.53 11.93
N ILE A 442 10.24 0.90 11.55
CA ILE A 442 10.51 -0.52 11.80
C ILE A 442 10.39 -0.84 13.30
N TYR A 443 11.13 -0.10 14.13
CA TYR A 443 11.18 -0.36 15.56
C TYR A 443 9.89 0.05 16.28
N GLY A 444 9.19 1.09 15.81
CA GLY A 444 7.86 1.45 16.35
C GLY A 444 6.81 0.37 16.07
N ARG A 445 6.85 -0.25 14.87
CA ARG A 445 6.01 -1.40 14.52
C ARG A 445 6.31 -2.63 15.36
N VAL A 446 7.59 -2.96 15.52
CA VAL A 446 8.08 -4.08 16.33
C VAL A 446 7.71 -3.89 17.81
N PHE A 447 7.80 -2.65 18.30
CA PHE A 447 7.44 -2.30 19.68
C PHE A 447 5.94 -2.46 19.95
N ASP A 448 5.08 -1.78 19.17
CA ASP A 448 3.62 -1.89 19.27
C ASP A 448 3.19 -3.36 19.22
N THR A 449 3.74 -4.10 18.24
CA THR A 449 3.45 -5.53 18.05
C THR A 449 3.85 -6.37 19.26
N ASN A 450 5.06 -6.19 19.79
CA ASN A 450 5.53 -6.99 20.94
C ASN A 450 4.77 -6.66 22.23
N TRP A 451 4.46 -5.39 22.46
CA TRP A 451 3.69 -4.96 23.63
C TRP A 451 2.32 -5.63 23.66
N ILE A 452 1.59 -5.56 22.54
CA ILE A 452 0.25 -6.15 22.47
C ILE A 452 0.30 -7.68 22.39
N ALA A 453 1.30 -8.27 21.72
CA ALA A 453 1.45 -9.73 21.68
C ALA A 453 1.59 -10.35 23.08
N GLN A 454 2.25 -9.68 24.05
CA GLN A 454 2.32 -10.21 25.42
C GLN A 454 0.96 -10.22 26.13
N LEU A 455 0.11 -9.23 25.86
CA LEU A 455 -1.26 -9.17 26.39
C LEU A 455 -2.18 -10.18 25.71
N VAL A 456 -1.92 -10.56 24.46
CA VAL A 456 -2.63 -11.68 23.82
C VAL A 456 -2.18 -13.01 24.40
N VAL A 457 -0.87 -13.24 24.59
CA VAL A 457 -0.37 -14.47 25.24
C VAL A 457 -0.95 -14.63 26.67
N ASN A 458 -0.98 -13.54 27.46
CA ASN A 458 -1.51 -13.53 28.82
C ASN A 458 -2.57 -12.43 28.98
N PRO A 459 -3.86 -12.69 28.62
CA PRO A 459 -4.91 -11.69 28.68
C PRO A 459 -5.29 -11.35 30.14
N PRO A 460 -5.35 -10.05 30.53
CA PRO A 460 -5.76 -9.67 31.87
C PRO A 460 -7.20 -10.10 32.18
N ALA A 461 -7.46 -10.56 33.40
CA ALA A 461 -8.76 -11.10 33.81
C ALA A 461 -9.90 -10.06 33.65
N GLU A 462 -9.63 -8.79 33.91
CA GLU A 462 -10.61 -7.70 33.74
C GLU A 462 -10.95 -7.44 32.26
N VAL A 463 -9.99 -7.68 31.34
CA VAL A 463 -10.23 -7.62 29.88
C VAL A 463 -11.04 -8.83 29.43
N VAL A 464 -10.72 -10.02 29.93
CA VAL A 464 -11.49 -11.25 29.70
C VAL A 464 -12.94 -11.08 30.15
N ALA A 465 -13.18 -10.50 31.33
CA ALA A 465 -14.52 -10.18 31.82
C ALA A 465 -15.25 -9.18 30.90
N ALA A 466 -14.58 -8.11 30.47
CA ALA A 466 -15.16 -7.13 29.54
C ALA A 466 -15.53 -7.76 28.19
N MET A 467 -14.68 -8.63 27.62
CA MET A 467 -14.99 -9.36 26.39
C MET A 467 -16.14 -10.35 26.61
N THR A 468 -16.21 -11.02 27.75
CA THR A 468 -17.33 -11.90 28.12
C THR A 468 -18.67 -11.14 28.14
N THR A 469 -18.71 -9.92 28.70
CA THR A 469 -19.92 -9.07 28.68
C THR A 469 -20.33 -8.68 27.25
N ILE A 470 -19.37 -8.34 26.37
CA ILE A 470 -19.65 -8.04 24.96
C ILE A 470 -20.17 -9.28 24.21
N ALA A 471 -19.59 -10.46 24.46
CA ALA A 471 -20.00 -11.71 23.84
C ALA A 471 -21.44 -12.09 24.25
N ARG A 472 -21.75 -12.01 25.54
CA ARG A 472 -23.11 -12.24 26.09
C ARG A 472 -24.15 -11.26 25.53
N TYR A 473 -23.79 -9.98 25.35
CA TYR A 473 -24.67 -9.03 24.69
C TYR A 473 -25.03 -9.45 23.26
N TYR A 474 -24.05 -9.89 22.47
CA TYR A 474 -24.34 -10.36 21.10
C TYR A 474 -25.07 -11.70 21.07
N SER A 475 -24.79 -12.61 22.01
CA SER A 475 -25.57 -13.83 22.23
C SER A 475 -27.05 -13.51 22.40
N SER A 476 -27.36 -12.62 23.37
CA SER A 476 -28.73 -12.19 23.65
C SER A 476 -29.34 -11.37 22.51
N TYR A 477 -28.58 -10.50 21.87
CA TYR A 477 -29.06 -9.71 20.73
C TYR A 477 -29.52 -10.61 19.57
N LEU A 478 -28.78 -11.67 19.27
CA LEU A 478 -29.15 -12.64 18.24
C LEU A 478 -30.42 -13.43 18.61
N GLU A 479 -30.66 -13.76 19.88
CA GLU A 479 -31.89 -14.43 20.34
C GLU A 479 -33.15 -13.55 20.20
N HIS A 480 -32.99 -12.23 20.27
CA HIS A 480 -34.10 -11.27 20.17
C HIS A 480 -34.39 -10.81 18.72
N LEU A 481 -33.66 -11.32 17.72
CA LEU A 481 -33.99 -11.12 16.32
C LEU A 481 -35.09 -12.08 15.88
N LEU A 482 -35.99 -11.62 15.01
CA LEU A 482 -36.94 -12.50 14.33
C LEU A 482 -36.18 -13.52 13.45
N PRO A 483 -36.72 -14.73 13.19
CA PRO A 483 -36.01 -15.77 12.43
C PRO A 483 -35.42 -15.29 11.09
N ASP A 484 -36.16 -14.50 10.31
CA ASP A 484 -35.70 -13.98 9.02
C ASP A 484 -34.58 -12.94 9.15
N GLN A 485 -34.64 -12.10 10.19
CA GLN A 485 -33.59 -11.15 10.54
C GLN A 485 -32.32 -11.89 10.98
N GLN A 486 -32.48 -12.90 11.83
CA GLN A 486 -31.39 -13.74 12.34
C GLN A 486 -30.73 -14.50 11.18
N GLN A 487 -31.50 -15.08 10.25
CA GLN A 487 -30.97 -15.74 9.06
C GLN A 487 -30.20 -14.75 8.17
N THR A 488 -30.74 -13.54 7.94
CA THR A 488 -30.10 -12.50 7.14
C THR A 488 -28.76 -12.07 7.74
N VAL A 489 -28.75 -11.72 9.02
CA VAL A 489 -27.54 -11.32 9.76
C VAL A 489 -26.51 -12.45 9.78
N LEU A 490 -26.91 -13.69 10.08
CA LEU A 490 -25.97 -14.80 10.18
C LEU A 490 -25.42 -15.25 8.83
N LYS A 491 -26.22 -15.19 7.75
CA LYS A 491 -25.74 -15.42 6.37
C LYS A 491 -24.73 -14.35 5.95
N LYS A 492 -24.91 -13.09 6.35
CA LYS A 492 -23.93 -12.03 6.11
C LYS A 492 -22.69 -12.16 7.00
N LEU A 493 -22.83 -12.62 8.25
CA LEU A 493 -21.69 -12.96 9.11
C LEU A 493 -20.85 -14.09 8.52
N HIS A 494 -21.48 -15.19 8.10
CA HIS A 494 -20.82 -16.34 7.48
C HIS A 494 -19.98 -15.93 6.26
N ASN A 495 -20.59 -15.21 5.31
CA ASN A 495 -19.88 -14.67 4.14
C ASN A 495 -18.66 -13.80 4.55
N GLN A 496 -18.81 -12.97 5.60
CA GLN A 496 -17.72 -12.14 6.12
C GLN A 496 -16.61 -12.95 6.82
N ILE A 497 -16.89 -14.13 7.36
CA ILE A 497 -15.91 -14.99 8.04
C ILE A 497 -15.15 -15.83 7.00
N VAL A 498 -15.86 -16.46 6.07
CA VAL A 498 -15.26 -17.26 4.98
C VAL A 498 -14.30 -16.43 4.11
N GLN A 499 -14.62 -15.16 3.85
CA GLN A 499 -13.79 -14.25 3.06
C GLN A 499 -12.63 -13.59 3.83
N ASP A 500 -12.57 -13.75 5.15
CA ASP A 500 -11.64 -13.02 6.04
C ASP A 500 -11.19 -13.93 7.20
N ARG A 501 -10.85 -15.17 6.85
CA ARG A 501 -10.32 -16.19 7.76
C ARG A 501 -9.00 -15.73 8.38
N ARG A 502 -8.83 -15.94 9.69
CA ARG A 502 -7.63 -15.53 10.43
C ARG A 502 -6.66 -16.67 10.69
N PHE A 503 -5.37 -16.33 10.71
CA PHE A 503 -4.26 -17.21 11.06
C PHE A 503 -4.42 -17.97 12.39
N TRP A 504 -5.11 -17.38 13.37
CA TRP A 504 -5.39 -17.98 14.68
C TRP A 504 -6.65 -18.85 14.70
N PHE A 505 -7.41 -18.98 13.60
CA PHE A 505 -8.57 -19.87 13.55
C PHE A 505 -8.17 -21.32 13.81
N LYS A 506 -7.04 -21.76 13.24
CA LYS A 506 -6.50 -23.12 13.43
C LYS A 506 -6.11 -23.45 14.88
N THR A 507 -5.90 -22.43 15.73
CA THR A 507 -5.67 -22.59 17.17
C THR A 507 -6.94 -22.41 18.00
N PHE A 508 -8.07 -22.05 17.38
CA PHE A 508 -9.39 -21.97 18.01
C PHE A 508 -10.43 -22.75 17.17
N PRO A 509 -10.55 -24.09 17.37
CA PRO A 509 -11.31 -24.99 16.49
C PRO A 509 -12.78 -24.59 16.22
N ALA A 510 -13.44 -23.91 17.17
CA ALA A 510 -14.81 -23.44 16.95
C ALA A 510 -14.89 -22.35 15.86
N MET A 511 -13.90 -21.45 15.79
CA MET A 511 -13.81 -20.43 14.74
C MET A 511 -13.36 -21.01 13.39
N GLU A 512 -12.50 -22.04 13.41
CA GLU A 512 -12.16 -22.81 12.20
C GLU A 512 -13.41 -23.46 11.60
N HIS A 513 -14.21 -24.17 12.44
CA HIS A 513 -15.48 -24.77 12.03
C HIS A 513 -16.48 -23.73 11.51
N LEU A 514 -16.66 -22.61 12.22
CA LEU A 514 -17.53 -21.50 11.80
C LEU A 514 -17.11 -20.88 10.44
N SER A 515 -15.86 -21.10 10.00
CA SER A 515 -15.32 -20.64 8.73
C SER A 515 -15.48 -21.64 7.57
N HIS A 516 -16.25 -22.71 7.76
CA HIS A 516 -16.55 -23.69 6.72
C HIS A 516 -17.32 -23.04 5.53
N PRO A 517 -17.01 -23.36 4.26
CA PRO A 517 -17.62 -22.68 3.11
C PRO A 517 -19.14 -22.86 2.94
N ALA A 518 -19.74 -23.91 3.50
CA ALA A 518 -21.17 -24.15 3.45
C ALA A 518 -21.90 -23.47 4.62
N PHE A 519 -22.98 -22.74 4.33
CA PHE A 519 -23.87 -22.13 5.33
C PHE A 519 -25.03 -23.08 5.65
N ALA A 520 -25.16 -23.51 6.91
CA ALA A 520 -26.18 -24.46 7.36
C ALA A 520 -27.18 -23.79 8.32
N TRP A 521 -28.33 -23.36 7.80
CA TRP A 521 -29.42 -22.83 8.62
C TRP A 521 -30.38 -23.94 9.06
N PRO A 522 -30.85 -24.00 10.33
CA PRO A 522 -30.57 -23.08 11.43
C PRO A 522 -29.34 -23.44 12.29
N ALA A 523 -28.67 -24.58 12.06
CA ALA A 523 -27.56 -25.08 12.89
C ALA A 523 -26.43 -24.04 13.17
N TYR A 524 -26.14 -23.19 12.19
CA TYR A 524 -25.16 -22.10 12.31
C TYR A 524 -25.50 -21.08 13.43
N VAL A 525 -26.76 -20.98 13.86
CA VAL A 525 -27.16 -20.22 15.06
C VAL A 525 -26.48 -20.81 16.29
N GLU A 526 -26.56 -22.12 16.47
CA GLU A 526 -25.98 -22.83 17.62
C GLU A 526 -24.45 -22.73 17.63
N GLU A 527 -23.82 -22.80 16.45
CA GLU A 527 -22.37 -22.64 16.31
C GLU A 527 -21.88 -21.24 16.76
N VAL A 528 -22.57 -20.18 16.33
CA VAL A 528 -22.27 -18.80 16.78
C VAL A 528 -22.56 -18.62 18.27
N GLN A 529 -23.71 -19.12 18.75
CA GLN A 529 -24.09 -19.05 20.16
C GLN A 529 -23.11 -19.80 21.07
N LYS A 530 -22.62 -20.97 20.64
CA LYS A 530 -21.60 -21.74 21.36
C LYS A 530 -20.32 -20.95 21.58
N ILE A 531 -19.88 -20.17 20.59
CA ILE A 531 -18.70 -19.29 20.74
C ILE A 531 -19.01 -18.11 21.65
N LEU A 532 -20.13 -17.41 21.44
CA LEU A 532 -20.51 -16.22 22.22
C LEU A 532 -20.85 -16.50 23.70
N ARG A 533 -21.21 -17.76 24.02
CA ARG A 533 -21.46 -18.23 25.39
C ARG A 533 -20.27 -18.96 26.02
N SER A 534 -19.23 -19.27 25.24
CA SER A 534 -18.07 -20.00 25.74
C SER A 534 -17.27 -19.19 26.76
N GLU A 535 -16.60 -19.91 27.66
CA GLU A 535 -15.60 -19.33 28.54
C GLU A 535 -14.36 -18.92 27.72
N ILE A 536 -13.90 -17.68 27.93
CA ILE A 536 -12.70 -17.15 27.28
C ILE A 536 -11.47 -17.66 28.04
N LYS A 537 -10.77 -18.64 27.46
CA LYS A 537 -9.63 -19.35 28.09
C LYS A 537 -8.27 -18.92 27.57
N THR A 538 -8.21 -18.30 26.40
CA THR A 538 -6.96 -17.92 25.72
C THR A 538 -7.02 -16.52 25.14
N GLY A 539 -5.87 -15.99 24.72
CA GLY A 539 -5.77 -14.75 23.94
C GLY A 539 -6.59 -14.77 22.66
N GLU A 540 -6.58 -15.89 21.95
CA GLU A 540 -7.34 -16.10 20.70
C GLU A 540 -8.84 -16.02 20.96
N HIS A 541 -9.35 -16.63 22.04
CA HIS A 541 -10.74 -16.46 22.46
C HIS A 541 -11.05 -14.97 22.75
N CYS A 542 -10.12 -14.27 23.42
CA CYS A 542 -10.28 -12.87 23.78
C CYS A 542 -10.35 -11.93 22.56
N ILE A 543 -9.47 -12.12 21.56
CA ILE A 543 -9.48 -11.32 20.31
C ILE A 543 -10.56 -11.75 19.31
N ALA A 544 -11.09 -12.97 19.43
CA ALA A 544 -12.22 -13.43 18.63
C ALA A 544 -13.51 -12.63 18.92
N ILE A 545 -13.69 -12.13 20.16
CA ILE A 545 -14.90 -11.36 20.50
C ILE A 545 -14.97 -10.01 19.76
N PRO A 546 -13.92 -9.16 19.72
CA PRO A 546 -13.91 -7.99 18.86
C PRO A 546 -14.04 -8.31 17.36
N TYR A 547 -13.41 -9.39 16.88
CA TYR A 547 -13.53 -9.86 15.49
C TYR A 547 -15.00 -10.15 15.12
N LEU A 548 -15.68 -10.97 15.94
CA LEU A 548 -17.10 -11.32 15.73
C LEU A 548 -18.00 -10.10 15.92
N THR A 549 -17.76 -9.27 16.94
CA THR A 549 -18.54 -8.05 17.22
C THR A 549 -18.56 -7.10 16.04
N VAL A 550 -17.41 -6.82 15.42
CA VAL A 550 -17.31 -5.93 14.26
C VAL A 550 -18.05 -6.52 13.06
N LYS A 551 -17.93 -7.83 12.82
CA LYS A 551 -18.61 -8.49 11.69
C LYS A 551 -20.12 -8.64 11.89
N LEU A 552 -20.57 -8.90 13.12
CA LEU A 552 -21.98 -8.89 13.52
C LEU A 552 -22.59 -7.49 13.37
N PHE A 553 -21.92 -6.45 13.86
CA PHE A 553 -22.34 -5.06 13.62
C PHE A 553 -22.47 -4.76 12.12
N ASN A 554 -21.46 -5.12 11.32
CA ASN A 554 -21.51 -4.94 9.87
C ASN A 554 -22.61 -5.77 9.20
N ALA A 555 -22.92 -6.96 9.73
CA ALA A 555 -24.02 -7.81 9.24
C ALA A 555 -25.40 -7.25 9.58
N THR A 556 -25.57 -6.57 10.74
CA THR A 556 -26.82 -5.87 11.07
C THR A 556 -27.12 -4.70 10.13
N ASN A 557 -26.12 -4.18 9.39
CA ASN A 557 -26.34 -3.16 8.38
C ASN A 557 -27.06 -3.67 7.10
N ASP A 558 -27.19 -5.00 6.92
CA ASP A 558 -27.99 -5.58 5.84
C ASP A 558 -29.50 -5.61 6.19
N LEU A 559 -29.87 -5.38 7.46
CA LEU A 559 -31.26 -5.16 7.85
C LEU A 559 -31.73 -3.74 7.44
N PRO A 560 -33.04 -3.54 7.19
CA PRO A 560 -33.62 -2.21 6.97
C PRO A 560 -33.23 -1.19 8.06
N ILE A 561 -32.98 0.05 7.69
CA ILE A 561 -32.55 1.13 8.63
C ILE A 561 -33.57 1.32 9.77
N ALA A 562 -34.86 1.06 9.53
CA ALA A 562 -35.91 1.11 10.55
C ALA A 562 -35.70 0.11 11.71
N GLU A 563 -34.92 -0.96 11.49
CA GLU A 563 -34.59 -1.99 12.48
C GLU A 563 -33.29 -1.68 13.24
N HIS A 564 -32.56 -0.63 12.85
CA HIS A 564 -31.29 -0.26 13.48
C HIS A 564 -31.54 0.53 14.76
N LYS A 565 -30.87 0.15 15.86
CA LYS A 565 -30.92 0.92 17.10
C LYS A 565 -30.24 2.29 16.89
N PRO A 566 -30.69 3.37 17.57
CA PRO A 566 -30.12 4.71 17.38
C PRO A 566 -28.60 4.80 17.53
N TRP A 567 -28.00 4.00 18.44
CA TRP A 567 -26.55 3.96 18.61
C TRP A 567 -25.82 3.33 17.41
N GLN A 568 -26.43 2.39 16.69
CA GLN A 568 -25.87 1.79 15.46
C GLN A 568 -25.84 2.85 14.35
N ILE A 569 -26.95 3.56 14.14
CA ILE A 569 -27.08 4.67 13.19
C ILE A 569 -26.02 5.75 13.48
N MET A 570 -25.91 6.20 14.74
CA MET A 570 -24.91 7.19 15.15
C MET A 570 -23.46 6.69 14.99
N THR A 571 -23.22 5.38 15.08
CA THR A 571 -21.91 4.78 14.83
C THR A 571 -21.55 4.79 13.36
N ASN A 572 -22.49 4.44 12.48
CA ASN A 572 -22.33 4.51 11.02
C ASN A 572 -22.12 5.96 10.55
N LEU A 573 -22.88 6.92 11.08
CA LEU A 573 -22.68 8.36 10.83
C LEU A 573 -21.30 8.83 11.32
N SER A 574 -20.91 8.44 12.54
CA SER A 574 -19.59 8.78 13.10
C SER A 574 -18.45 8.24 12.23
N TYR A 575 -18.58 7.02 11.70
CA TYR A 575 -17.63 6.46 10.75
C TYR A 575 -17.56 7.27 9.44
N ARG A 576 -18.72 7.61 8.84
CA ARG A 576 -18.81 8.37 7.58
C ARG A 576 -18.18 9.76 7.68
N TRP A 577 -18.46 10.51 8.74
CA TRP A 577 -18.09 11.93 8.87
C TRP A 577 -16.75 12.16 9.56
N TYR A 578 -16.41 11.33 10.55
CA TYR A 578 -15.19 11.50 11.32
C TYR A 578 -14.09 10.54 10.88
N ILE A 579 -14.35 9.23 10.81
CA ILE A 579 -13.29 8.24 10.57
C ILE A 579 -12.85 8.18 9.10
N LYS A 580 -13.78 7.91 8.17
CA LYS A 580 -13.48 7.67 6.74
C LYS A 580 -12.62 8.78 6.10
N PRO A 581 -12.87 10.09 6.29
CA PRO A 581 -12.08 11.16 5.68
C PRO A 581 -10.63 11.26 6.19
N ARG A 582 -10.33 10.64 7.35
CA ARG A 582 -9.06 10.78 8.09
C ARG A 582 -8.16 9.56 8.01
N THR A 583 -8.61 8.56 7.25
CA THR A 583 -7.84 7.36 6.93
C THR A 583 -6.54 7.69 6.18
N GLY A 584 -6.53 8.69 5.30
CA GLY A 584 -5.30 9.14 4.61
C GLY A 584 -4.65 8.07 3.73
N ARG A 585 -5.40 7.05 3.30
CA ARG A 585 -4.94 5.90 2.52
C ARG A 585 -4.90 6.22 1.03
N THR A 586 -3.90 5.73 0.31
CA THR A 586 -4.08 5.40 -1.12
C THR A 586 -4.32 3.90 -1.25
N VAL A 587 -5.39 3.54 -1.96
CA VAL A 587 -5.73 2.15 -2.27
C VAL A 587 -5.03 1.79 -3.58
N GLU A 588 -4.23 0.73 -3.55
CA GLU A 588 -3.68 0.12 -4.76
C GLU A 588 -4.76 -0.74 -5.44
N ASP A 589 -4.68 -0.93 -6.76
CA ASP A 589 -5.56 -1.87 -7.45
C ASP A 589 -5.49 -3.23 -6.76
N ARG A 590 -6.65 -3.83 -6.51
CA ARG A 590 -6.78 -5.12 -5.86
C ARG A 590 -5.92 -6.19 -6.54
N ALA A 591 -5.89 -6.24 -7.86
CA ALA A 591 -5.10 -7.21 -8.61
C ALA A 591 -3.58 -7.00 -8.37
N CYS A 592 -3.12 -5.75 -8.38
CA CYS A 592 -1.71 -5.41 -8.12
C CYS A 592 -1.31 -5.67 -6.65
N ALA A 593 -2.22 -5.42 -5.70
CA ALA A 593 -2.03 -5.67 -4.28
C ALA A 593 -2.08 -7.16 -3.90
N GLU A 594 -2.66 -8.02 -4.75
CA GLU A 594 -2.75 -9.48 -4.58
C GLU A 594 -1.63 -10.21 -5.36
N ALA A 595 -1.18 -9.70 -6.52
CA ALA A 595 -0.13 -10.32 -7.34
C ALA A 595 1.31 -10.16 -6.78
N ASN A 596 1.57 -9.12 -5.99
CA ASN A 596 2.90 -8.86 -5.41
C ASN A 596 3.10 -9.48 -4.02
N VAL A 597 2.39 -10.57 -3.69
CA VAL A 597 2.30 -11.10 -2.32
C VAL A 597 2.99 -12.44 -2.18
N LEU A 598 4.21 -12.43 -1.67
CA LEU A 598 4.70 -13.58 -0.91
C LEU A 598 4.02 -13.56 0.47
N PRO A 599 3.33 -14.64 0.88
CA PRO A 599 2.66 -14.70 2.17
C PRO A 599 3.67 -14.92 3.30
N THR A 600 4.38 -13.86 3.71
CA THR A 600 5.30 -13.91 4.86
C THR A 600 4.50 -14.03 6.17
N PRO A 601 4.65 -15.08 6.98
CA PRO A 601 3.86 -15.24 8.20
C PRO A 601 4.17 -14.18 9.28
N ALA A 602 3.16 -13.43 9.77
CA ALA A 602 3.32 -12.45 10.86
C ALA A 602 2.02 -12.11 11.61
N ALA A 603 2.14 -11.77 12.89
CA ALA A 603 1.13 -11.07 13.71
C ALA A 603 1.54 -9.60 13.90
N GLY A 604 0.61 -8.77 14.39
CA GLY A 604 0.88 -7.37 14.65
C GLY A 604 0.88 -6.49 13.41
N ILE A 605 1.74 -5.47 13.44
CA ILE A 605 1.81 -4.41 12.43
C ILE A 605 3.15 -4.33 11.67
N THR A 606 4.05 -5.30 11.84
CA THR A 606 5.25 -5.41 10.97
C THR A 606 4.85 -5.66 9.52
N LEU A 607 5.57 -5.04 8.59
CA LEU A 607 5.30 -5.15 7.16
C LEU A 607 5.87 -6.44 6.57
N ARG A 608 5.33 -6.91 5.44
CA ARG A 608 5.72 -8.19 4.78
C ARG A 608 7.21 -8.35 4.45
N TYR A 609 7.92 -7.23 4.25
CA TYR A 609 9.36 -7.18 3.97
C TYR A 609 10.25 -6.97 5.22
N GLN A 610 9.63 -6.78 6.38
CA GLN A 610 10.31 -6.71 7.67
C GLN A 610 10.37 -8.12 8.26
N PRO A 611 11.48 -8.53 8.89
CA PRO A 611 11.50 -9.71 9.74
C PRO A 611 10.33 -9.67 10.75
N PRO A 612 9.66 -10.80 11.02
CA PRO A 612 8.50 -10.82 11.92
C PRO A 612 8.91 -10.47 13.36
N ALA A 613 8.09 -9.67 14.04
CA ALA A 613 8.34 -9.27 15.42
C ALA A 613 8.02 -10.36 16.46
N VAL A 614 7.24 -11.38 16.08
CA VAL A 614 6.76 -12.47 16.95
C VAL A 614 7.18 -13.81 16.36
N SER A 615 7.77 -14.68 17.19
CA SER A 615 8.50 -15.89 16.77
C SER A 615 7.63 -17.08 16.36
N ASP A 616 6.36 -17.16 16.78
CA ASP A 616 5.39 -18.15 16.24
C ASP A 616 4.94 -17.83 14.80
N ALA A 617 5.69 -16.95 14.12
CA ALA A 617 5.53 -16.56 12.72
C ALA A 617 5.14 -17.75 11.85
N GLU A 618 5.87 -18.86 11.84
CA GLU A 618 5.64 -20.02 10.95
C GLU A 618 4.21 -20.58 10.95
N LYS A 619 3.40 -20.30 11.98
CA LYS A 619 1.98 -20.70 12.03
C LYS A 619 1.03 -19.67 11.40
N MET A 620 1.51 -18.53 10.94
CA MET A 620 0.71 -17.37 10.57
C MET A 620 0.56 -17.21 9.05
N THR A 621 -0.38 -16.39 8.59
CA THR A 621 -0.52 -16.03 7.17
C THR A 621 -0.71 -14.52 7.04
N ALA A 622 0.08 -13.84 6.21
CA ALA A 622 -0.07 -12.39 5.98
C ALA A 622 -1.28 -12.06 5.09
N GLU A 623 -2.45 -12.18 5.70
CA GLU A 623 -3.75 -11.77 5.16
C GLU A 623 -3.80 -10.27 4.81
N ARG A 624 -4.93 -9.87 4.22
CA ARG A 624 -5.25 -8.50 3.82
C ARG A 624 -5.55 -7.60 5.03
N ARG A 625 -4.51 -7.28 5.79
CA ARG A 625 -4.55 -6.31 6.90
C ARG A 625 -4.29 -4.88 6.43
N PRO A 626 -4.78 -3.85 7.14
CA PRO A 626 -4.51 -2.44 6.86
C PRO A 626 -3.03 -2.11 6.61
N CYS A 627 -2.13 -2.57 7.49
CA CYS A 627 -0.67 -2.42 7.34
C CYS A 627 -0.11 -2.99 6.03
N ASN A 628 -0.71 -4.06 5.51
CA ASN A 628 -0.26 -4.80 4.33
C ASN A 628 -1.05 -4.47 3.06
N HIS A 629 -2.05 -3.59 3.14
CA HIS A 629 -2.96 -3.27 2.04
C HIS A 629 -2.97 -1.77 1.67
N TYR A 630 -2.69 -0.88 2.63
CA TYR A 630 -2.71 0.55 2.38
C TYR A 630 -1.31 1.13 2.24
N ARG A 631 -1.14 1.97 1.21
CA ARG A 631 0.08 2.76 1.03
C ARG A 631 -0.11 4.16 1.61
N ILE A 632 0.99 4.70 2.15
CA ILE A 632 1.04 6.10 2.58
C ILE A 632 1.11 7.00 1.34
N PRO A 633 0.40 8.15 1.31
CA PRO A 633 0.45 9.08 0.19
C PRO A 633 1.88 9.53 -0.14
N ALA A 634 2.20 9.61 -1.42
CA ALA A 634 3.49 10.10 -1.90
C ALA A 634 3.84 11.47 -1.31
N SER A 635 5.13 11.75 -1.06
CA SER A 635 5.60 12.95 -0.34
C SER A 635 4.97 14.27 -0.82
N ARG A 636 4.80 14.45 -2.13
CA ARG A 636 4.15 15.63 -2.76
C ARG A 636 2.69 15.86 -2.33
N LEU A 637 2.01 14.83 -1.83
CA LEU A 637 0.62 14.88 -1.38
C LEU A 637 0.50 15.01 0.15
N LEU A 638 1.57 14.88 0.94
CA LEU A 638 1.50 14.94 2.42
C LEU A 638 0.84 16.21 2.96
N ALA A 639 0.94 17.34 2.25
CA ALA A 639 0.25 18.58 2.61
C ALA A 639 -1.28 18.43 2.63
N LYS A 640 -1.85 17.52 1.81
CA LYS A 640 -3.28 17.19 1.77
C LYS A 640 -3.69 16.16 2.84
N TYR A 641 -2.74 15.59 3.57
CA TYR A 641 -2.99 14.59 4.62
C TYR A 641 -2.33 15.00 5.96
N PRO A 642 -2.89 16.02 6.66
CA PRO A 642 -2.33 16.55 7.90
C PRO A 642 -2.03 15.48 8.97
N ALA A 643 -2.89 14.45 9.09
CA ALA A 643 -2.69 13.35 10.02
C ALA A 643 -1.42 12.52 9.73
N VAL A 644 -1.17 12.19 8.47
CA VAL A 644 0.04 11.49 8.02
C VAL A 644 1.27 12.36 8.29
N LYS A 645 1.17 13.67 8.03
CA LYS A 645 2.23 14.63 8.33
C LYS A 645 2.54 14.70 9.83
N THR A 646 1.53 14.72 10.70
CA THR A 646 1.70 14.67 12.16
C THR A 646 2.33 13.36 12.61
N ALA A 647 1.86 12.22 12.08
CA ALA A 647 2.43 10.92 12.41
C ALA A 647 3.93 10.82 12.05
N LEU A 648 4.33 11.27 10.84
CA LEU A 648 5.73 11.33 10.41
C LEU A 648 6.58 12.26 11.29
N ARG A 649 6.05 13.43 11.67
CA ARG A 649 6.75 14.42 12.51
C ARG A 649 7.03 13.94 13.92
N HIS A 650 6.11 13.17 14.49
CA HIS A 650 6.15 12.67 15.87
C HIS A 650 6.57 11.19 15.95
N GLY A 651 7.04 10.60 14.84
CA GLY A 651 7.60 9.26 14.85
C GLY A 651 6.60 8.12 15.12
N LEU A 652 5.30 8.41 14.99
CA LEU A 652 4.20 7.53 15.39
C LEU A 652 4.08 6.29 14.49
N PRO A 653 3.85 5.08 15.02
CA PRO A 653 3.51 3.92 14.21
C PRO A 653 2.18 4.16 13.46
N TYR A 654 2.17 3.90 12.15
CA TYR A 654 1.03 4.22 11.27
C TYR A 654 0.85 3.17 10.18
N SER A 655 -0.27 2.45 10.20
CA SER A 655 -0.59 1.42 9.21
C SER A 655 -1.45 1.95 8.07
N GLY A 656 -2.43 2.79 8.38
CA GLY A 656 -3.37 3.35 7.41
C GLY A 656 -4.39 4.31 8.01
N GLY A 657 -4.11 4.92 9.15
CA GLY A 657 -5.00 5.88 9.81
C GLY A 657 -6.24 5.27 10.46
N VAL A 658 -7.00 6.16 11.10
CA VAL A 658 -8.14 5.92 12.01
C VAL A 658 -8.94 4.65 11.72
N SER A 659 -9.11 3.78 12.73
CA SER A 659 -9.80 2.50 12.57
C SER A 659 -11.32 2.60 12.77
N GLY A 660 -12.09 2.13 11.78
CA GLY A 660 -13.55 1.98 11.90
C GLY A 660 -13.94 0.94 12.95
N SER A 661 -13.20 -0.17 13.05
CA SER A 661 -13.43 -1.26 13.98
C SER A 661 -13.34 -0.82 15.44
N THR A 662 -12.33 -0.01 15.82
CA THR A 662 -12.27 0.62 17.15
C THR A 662 -13.49 1.52 17.40
N GLY A 663 -13.98 2.21 16.36
CA GLY A 663 -15.15 3.08 16.45
C GLY A 663 -16.46 2.33 16.73
N ILE A 664 -16.59 1.12 16.19
CA ILE A 664 -17.68 0.19 16.46
C ILE A 664 -17.57 -0.36 17.89
N MET A 665 -16.41 -0.91 18.27
CA MET A 665 -16.20 -1.50 19.61
C MET A 665 -16.50 -0.49 20.73
N LEU A 666 -15.95 0.73 20.64
CA LEU A 666 -16.19 1.77 21.65
C LEU A 666 -17.63 2.28 21.66
N SER A 667 -18.38 2.13 20.57
CA SER A 667 -19.84 2.39 20.59
C SER A 667 -20.61 1.28 21.28
N VAL A 668 -20.27 0.00 21.04
CA VAL A 668 -20.87 -1.15 21.73
C VAL A 668 -20.65 -1.03 23.24
N ILE A 669 -19.41 -0.80 23.67
CA ILE A 669 -19.06 -0.66 25.09
C ILE A 669 -19.84 0.49 25.75
N LYS A 670 -20.01 1.63 25.06
CA LYS A 670 -20.83 2.75 25.56
C LYS A 670 -22.32 2.42 25.69
N GLU A 671 -22.88 1.66 24.76
CA GLU A 671 -24.26 1.19 24.86
C GLU A 671 -24.45 0.22 26.03
N LEU A 672 -23.48 -0.67 26.28
CA LEU A 672 -23.47 -1.56 27.45
C LEU A 672 -23.42 -0.78 28.77
N ILE A 673 -22.55 0.22 28.88
CA ILE A 673 -22.48 1.13 30.04
C ILE A 673 -23.82 1.87 30.23
N LYS A 674 -24.43 2.36 29.14
CA LYS A 674 -25.75 3.01 29.17
C LYS A 674 -26.86 2.05 29.66
N LYS A 675 -26.74 0.76 29.34
CA LYS A 675 -27.62 -0.33 29.82
C LYS A 675 -27.34 -0.76 31.26
N LYS A 676 -26.34 -0.17 31.94
CA LYS A 676 -25.86 -0.54 33.28
C LYS A 676 -25.26 -1.95 33.36
N GLU A 677 -24.77 -2.47 32.25
CA GLU A 677 -23.99 -3.71 32.23
C GLU A 677 -22.67 -3.53 33.00
N ASN A 678 -22.20 -4.58 33.67
CA ASN A 678 -20.91 -4.56 34.36
C ASN A 678 -19.76 -4.66 33.35
N ILE A 679 -19.33 -3.51 32.81
CA ILE A 679 -18.19 -3.39 31.89
C ILE A 679 -17.47 -2.05 32.08
N ASP A 680 -16.14 -2.12 32.21
CA ASP A 680 -15.28 -0.94 32.24
C ASP A 680 -14.84 -0.55 30.81
N LEU A 681 -15.02 0.73 30.47
CA LEU A 681 -14.61 1.30 29.18
C LEU A 681 -13.12 1.09 28.89
N ARG A 682 -12.27 1.12 29.92
CA ARG A 682 -10.82 0.91 29.83
C ARG A 682 -10.50 -0.52 29.43
N MET A 683 -11.12 -1.50 30.09
CA MET A 683 -10.90 -2.92 29.81
C MET A 683 -11.44 -3.31 28.43
N GLY A 684 -12.58 -2.74 28.04
CA GLY A 684 -13.10 -2.84 26.68
C GLY A 684 -12.19 -2.20 25.62
N LEU A 685 -11.57 -1.06 25.93
CA LEU A 685 -10.56 -0.42 25.06
C LEU A 685 -9.30 -1.30 24.92
N LEU A 686 -8.79 -1.88 26.01
CA LEU A 686 -7.59 -2.71 25.94
C LEU A 686 -7.83 -3.99 25.12
N GLY A 687 -8.94 -4.70 25.35
CA GLY A 687 -9.32 -5.86 24.53
C GLY A 687 -9.56 -5.50 23.06
N THR A 688 -10.06 -4.29 22.80
CA THR A 688 -10.13 -3.75 21.43
C THR A 688 -8.74 -3.56 20.85
N ILE A 689 -7.80 -2.92 21.56
CA ILE A 689 -6.42 -2.71 21.07
C ILE A 689 -5.70 -4.05 20.85
N MET A 690 -5.93 -5.04 21.72
CA MET A 690 -5.41 -6.39 21.58
C MET A 690 -5.76 -7.00 20.22
N PHE A 691 -7.05 -7.01 19.86
CA PHE A 691 -7.50 -7.41 18.53
C PHE A 691 -6.93 -6.50 17.44
N MET A 692 -7.07 -5.18 17.57
CA MET A 692 -6.76 -4.23 16.51
C MET A 692 -5.29 -4.24 16.09
N ASN A 693 -4.37 -4.46 17.02
CA ASN A 693 -2.94 -4.52 16.71
C ASN A 693 -2.51 -5.92 16.28
N TYR A 694 -2.77 -6.94 17.12
CA TYR A 694 -2.25 -8.30 16.90
C TYR A 694 -2.83 -8.97 15.63
N ASP A 695 -4.11 -8.74 15.35
CA ASP A 695 -4.81 -9.27 14.17
C ASP A 695 -5.24 -8.18 13.19
N GLY A 696 -5.81 -7.08 13.70
CA GLY A 696 -6.42 -6.03 12.89
C GLY A 696 -5.44 -5.13 12.12
N GLY A 697 -4.12 -5.32 12.28
CA GLY A 697 -3.07 -4.61 11.53
C GLY A 697 -3.01 -3.09 11.75
N HIS A 698 -3.56 -2.58 12.86
CA HIS A 698 -3.60 -1.17 13.23
C HIS A 698 -2.64 -0.84 14.38
N SER A 699 -2.02 0.34 14.36
CA SER A 699 -1.17 0.78 15.47
C SER A 699 -1.96 1.11 16.73
N ILE A 700 -1.30 1.06 17.89
CA ILE A 700 -1.89 1.53 19.15
C ILE A 700 -2.32 3.00 18.98
N HIS A 701 -1.46 3.83 18.36
CA HIS A 701 -1.77 5.20 17.95
C HIS A 701 -3.13 5.36 17.25
N GLU A 702 -3.42 4.55 16.23
CA GLU A 702 -4.65 4.65 15.44
C GLU A 702 -5.91 4.29 16.24
N ALA A 703 -5.79 3.36 17.20
CA ALA A 703 -6.87 3.02 18.12
C ALA A 703 -7.08 4.11 19.19
N LEU A 704 -5.99 4.65 19.75
CA LEU A 704 -6.04 5.75 20.74
C LEU A 704 -6.60 7.04 20.13
N TRP A 705 -6.42 7.28 18.83
CA TRP A 705 -7.08 8.42 18.16
C TRP A 705 -8.61 8.27 18.19
N VAL A 706 -9.12 7.07 17.93
CA VAL A 706 -10.58 6.81 18.02
C VAL A 706 -11.06 6.91 19.46
N ALA A 707 -10.28 6.43 20.44
CA ALA A 707 -10.57 6.59 21.86
C ALA A 707 -10.71 8.07 22.24
N ASN A 708 -9.79 8.93 21.77
CA ASN A 708 -9.83 10.38 21.95
C ASN A 708 -11.04 11.04 21.25
N LEU A 709 -11.38 10.63 20.03
CA LEU A 709 -12.61 11.05 19.34
C LEU A 709 -13.89 10.63 20.08
N LYS A 710 -13.82 9.59 20.92
CA LYS A 710 -14.90 9.12 21.79
C LYS A 710 -14.79 9.67 23.22
N GLY A 711 -13.88 10.62 23.48
CA GLY A 711 -13.76 11.35 24.76
C GLY A 711 -12.81 10.75 25.81
N ILE A 712 -12.04 9.73 25.46
CA ILE A 712 -11.03 9.13 26.35
C ILE A 712 -9.71 9.90 26.18
N LYS A 713 -9.21 10.56 27.24
CA LYS A 713 -8.01 11.42 27.17
C LYS A 713 -6.72 10.58 27.13
N VAL A 714 -6.27 10.22 25.92
CA VAL A 714 -5.06 9.37 25.66
C VAL A 714 -4.11 9.97 24.62
N GLY A 715 -4.07 11.30 24.55
CA GLY A 715 -3.18 12.02 23.64
C GLY A 715 -2.73 13.35 24.20
N ASN A 716 -1.74 13.94 23.54
CA ASN A 716 -1.13 15.18 23.97
C ASN A 716 -1.93 16.41 23.53
N ALA A 717 -2.16 17.32 24.49
CA ALA A 717 -3.01 18.53 24.47
C ALA A 717 -4.53 18.26 24.61
N ASN A 718 -5.33 19.03 25.37
CA ASN A 718 -5.39 20.48 25.64
C ASN A 718 -5.58 21.39 24.42
N ASP A 719 -5.65 20.84 23.21
CA ASP A 719 -6.00 21.58 21.99
C ASP A 719 -7.32 21.02 21.41
N ASN A 720 -8.43 21.66 21.75
CA ASN A 720 -9.79 21.28 21.31
C ASN A 720 -9.97 21.29 19.77
N LYS A 721 -8.96 21.71 19.00
CA LYS A 721 -8.93 21.72 17.52
C LYS A 721 -8.15 20.54 16.91
N SER A 722 -7.38 19.79 17.71
CA SER A 722 -6.48 18.72 17.22
C SER A 722 -7.20 17.44 16.78
N HIS A 723 -8.35 17.13 17.40
CA HIS A 723 -9.06 15.84 17.28
C HIS A 723 -9.31 15.37 15.84
N LEU A 724 -9.50 16.30 14.90
CA LEU A 724 -9.87 15.99 13.53
C LEU A 724 -8.69 15.89 12.57
N ASN A 725 -7.68 16.76 12.64
CA ASN A 725 -6.68 16.85 11.55
C ASN A 725 -5.27 16.43 11.96
N GLY A 726 -5.02 16.10 13.23
CA GLY A 726 -3.73 15.56 13.65
C GLY A 726 -3.73 15.24 15.13
N PHE A 727 -3.83 13.95 15.45
CA PHE A 727 -3.71 13.45 16.81
C PHE A 727 -2.27 13.00 17.09
N ILE A 728 -1.82 13.16 18.34
CA ILE A 728 -0.57 12.61 18.84
C ILE A 728 -0.95 11.78 20.06
N SER A 729 -0.81 10.45 19.95
CA SER A 729 -1.08 9.55 21.08
C SER A 729 -0.02 9.72 22.15
N ASP A 730 -0.43 9.61 23.40
CA ASP A 730 0.46 9.53 24.54
C ASP A 730 0.28 8.15 25.18
N TYR A 731 1.31 7.30 25.04
CA TYR A 731 1.28 5.93 25.54
C TYR A 731 1.44 5.87 27.06
N GLU A 732 2.05 6.88 27.71
CA GLU A 732 2.04 7.00 29.17
C GLU A 732 0.65 7.43 29.67
N ALA A 733 -0.02 8.37 28.99
CA ALA A 733 -1.41 8.72 29.33
C ALA A 733 -2.37 7.53 29.15
N PHE A 734 -2.15 6.71 28.12
CA PHE A 734 -2.86 5.44 27.94
C PHE A 734 -2.58 4.45 29.06
N ARG A 735 -1.31 4.25 29.43
CA ARG A 735 -0.89 3.38 30.54
C ARG A 735 -1.47 3.83 31.88
N ALA A 736 -1.48 5.14 32.14
CA ALA A 736 -2.02 5.75 33.35
C ALA A 736 -3.52 5.47 33.57
N LEU A 737 -4.30 5.17 32.51
CA LEU A 737 -5.70 4.75 32.66
C LEU A 737 -5.86 3.50 33.55
N TYR A 738 -4.86 2.63 33.58
CA TYR A 738 -4.86 1.33 34.27
C TYR A 738 -4.04 1.35 35.57
N GLN A 739 -3.49 2.50 35.97
CA GLN A 739 -2.70 2.61 37.19
C GLN A 739 -3.51 2.15 38.42
N GLY A 740 -2.90 1.32 39.27
CA GLY A 740 -3.55 0.74 40.45
C GLY A 740 -4.45 -0.48 40.18
N THR A 741 -4.45 -1.05 38.97
CA THR A 741 -5.18 -2.30 38.63
C THR A 741 -4.22 -3.45 38.31
N GLU A 742 -4.69 -4.70 38.38
CA GLU A 742 -3.90 -5.87 37.94
C GLU A 742 -3.63 -5.80 36.42
N CYS A 743 -4.62 -5.37 35.65
CA CYS A 743 -4.46 -5.01 34.24
C CYS A 743 -3.33 -3.99 34.00
N GLY A 744 -3.14 -3.01 34.89
CA GLY A 744 -2.00 -2.08 34.86
C GLY A 744 -0.65 -2.77 35.06
N LYS A 745 -0.54 -3.71 36.01
CA LYS A 745 0.68 -4.51 36.19
C LYS A 745 0.97 -5.37 34.96
N ALA A 746 -0.06 -5.97 34.35
CA ALA A 746 0.08 -6.74 33.12
C ALA A 746 0.56 -5.88 31.95
N LEU A 747 0.03 -4.66 31.82
CA LEU A 747 0.43 -3.67 30.82
C LEU A 747 1.90 -3.23 30.99
N ASP A 748 2.34 -3.01 32.23
CA ASP A 748 3.72 -2.65 32.58
C ASP A 748 4.72 -3.79 32.33
N ASN A 749 4.35 -5.03 32.69
CA ASN A 749 5.15 -6.22 32.38
C ASN A 749 5.27 -6.43 30.86
N ALA A 750 4.17 -6.28 30.12
CA ALA A 750 4.15 -6.35 28.67
C ALA A 750 4.99 -5.24 28.01
N LEU A 751 4.99 -4.03 28.59
CA LEU A 751 5.81 -2.89 28.17
C LEU A 751 7.31 -3.18 28.36
N ALA A 752 7.70 -3.71 29.51
CA ALA A 752 9.08 -4.12 29.79
C ALA A 752 9.58 -5.16 28.77
N ILE A 753 8.76 -6.18 28.48
CA ILE A 753 9.08 -7.20 27.47
C ILE A 753 9.14 -6.61 26.05
N ALA A 754 8.30 -5.62 25.72
CA ALA A 754 8.34 -4.93 24.43
C ALA A 754 9.68 -4.21 24.21
N TRP A 755 10.22 -3.56 25.25
CA TRP A 755 11.55 -2.96 25.19
C TRP A 755 12.65 -4.00 24.95
N GLU A 756 12.64 -5.12 25.68
CA GLU A 756 13.61 -6.21 25.49
C GLU A 756 13.56 -6.81 24.09
N LYS A 757 12.36 -7.18 23.62
CA LYS A 757 12.18 -7.81 22.29
C LYS A 757 12.50 -6.84 21.15
N THR A 758 12.16 -5.56 21.28
CA THR A 758 12.51 -4.55 20.26
C THR A 758 14.01 -4.29 20.21
N ASN A 759 14.70 -4.29 21.36
CA ASN A 759 16.16 -4.22 21.39
C ASN A 759 16.80 -5.49 20.80
N GLY A 760 16.29 -6.69 21.13
CA GLY A 760 16.74 -7.94 20.51
C GLY A 760 16.60 -7.90 18.99
N TYR A 761 15.43 -7.50 18.49
CA TYR A 761 15.16 -7.29 17.07
C TYR A 761 16.13 -6.30 16.42
N LEU A 762 16.40 -5.16 17.07
CA LEU A 762 17.39 -4.18 16.62
C LEU A 762 18.78 -4.81 16.47
N THR A 763 19.27 -5.53 17.50
CA THR A 763 20.59 -6.15 17.47
C THR A 763 20.73 -7.24 16.40
N ALA A 764 19.65 -7.97 16.12
CA ALA A 764 19.64 -9.05 15.13
C ALA A 764 19.52 -8.57 13.67
N ASN A 765 18.77 -7.49 13.42
CA ASN A 765 18.37 -7.11 12.05
C ASN A 765 18.95 -5.76 11.56
N SER A 766 19.56 -4.95 12.42
CA SER A 766 20.07 -3.62 12.02
C SER A 766 21.54 -3.66 11.63
N VAL A 767 21.80 -3.64 10.31
CA VAL A 767 23.16 -3.52 9.74
C VAL A 767 23.91 -2.31 10.33
N TYR A 768 23.24 -1.16 10.48
CA TYR A 768 23.85 0.04 11.06
C TYR A 768 24.28 -0.17 12.52
N TYR A 769 23.46 -0.87 13.32
CA TYR A 769 23.82 -1.22 14.69
C TYR A 769 25.02 -2.19 14.72
N GLN A 770 24.98 -3.25 13.91
CA GLN A 770 26.02 -4.28 13.84
C GLN A 770 27.37 -3.76 13.35
N THR A 771 27.38 -2.78 12.44
CA THR A 771 28.60 -2.09 11.98
C THR A 771 29.24 -1.25 13.09
N ILE A 772 28.45 -0.72 14.03
CA ILE A 772 28.94 0.17 15.10
C ILE A 772 29.24 -0.59 16.40
N VAL A 773 28.49 -1.65 16.67
CA VAL A 773 28.66 -2.59 17.77
C VAL A 773 28.85 -3.98 17.16
N PRO A 774 30.10 -4.38 16.86
CA PRO A 774 30.37 -5.71 16.31
C PRO A 774 29.83 -6.79 17.25
N PRO A 775 29.28 -7.90 16.72
CA PRO A 775 28.91 -9.03 17.56
C PRO A 775 30.13 -9.50 18.35
N GLN A 776 30.00 -9.61 19.68
CA GLN A 776 31.03 -10.26 20.48
C GLN A 776 31.21 -11.67 19.92
N LYS A 777 32.42 -11.97 19.42
CA LYS A 777 32.76 -13.34 19.02
C LYS A 777 32.46 -14.23 20.23
N LYS A 778 31.45 -15.10 20.13
CA LYS A 778 31.28 -16.19 21.09
C LYS A 778 32.63 -16.89 21.14
N LYS A 779 33.28 -16.90 22.30
CA LYS A 779 34.38 -17.84 22.53
C LYS A 779 33.77 -19.22 22.30
N GLN A 780 34.12 -19.85 21.19
CA GLN A 780 33.93 -21.28 21.06
C GLN A 780 34.79 -21.88 22.16
N GLY A 781 34.14 -22.43 23.19
CA GLY A 781 34.84 -23.27 24.15
C GLY A 781 35.33 -24.49 23.41
N GLY A 782 36.65 -24.67 23.39
CA GLY A 782 37.24 -26.01 23.28
C GLY A 782 37.17 -26.71 24.62
#